data_AF-A0A1S8AB25-F1
#
_entry.id   AF-A0A1S8AB25-F1
#
_cell.length_a   1.000
_cell.length_b   1.000
_cell.length_c   1.000
_cell.angle_alpha   90.00
_cell.angle_beta   90.00
_cell.angle_gamma   90.00
#
_symmetry.space_group_name_H-M   'P 1'
#
loop_
_entity.id
_entity.type
_entity.pdbx_description
1 polymer ?
#
loop_
_entity_poly.entity_id
_entity_poly.type
_entity_poly.pdbx_seq_one_letter_code
_entity_poly.pdbx_strand_id
1 'polypeptide(L)'
;MVRELEGCRGVSKGHKLPIAFIVACCAAFYLAHLAHLAAWESETMGSPRLWRWPATLVPGWCWWSVLVSPFGLGSAIGGRDRPVEVDLGWYPPRSTAINDLETALHGTGVHGFIFNTSHTPDADYGTYNWCNMPHVRRTEYTRAPPEYELKYVEVIQRHHKRTPYASNAFPVEPYHWDCDDEGLYFYGAPFGGPDSGSGSDSDSDHGSDPGRRDDGEKKKRRPAPARGFWKGFISPLNPYVPAGWVGTCQFPQITAAGLDDSHAHGADLYGVYHGLLGFLPARGSPGWRDRVVYRVTQNVITSQVAGMLIAGTWGSVDDDDTPSSSSSSSSSSYSSSSTPLLVGAAGVDSLEPQYPCPAAAALFNAIRSPSGGGAWAAHLAGAAALYAALDAASGVPPADPGFHASFDHYFDNLSARQCHAKPLPCRQSSDATTITMADNSGGSGSGSGGNDGLPLPSGTAGTAAGPPACIDQALADSVYRLGQWEYSRVYRDAPGSLAASAASYGVYVAELAGHLRAAMAEGATPPLLYFHNVAHDGSVSRLLSILQIDVMVWPGMGSEVVFELYARRPSASSSSSSSSSSSSSSSFRPTPAGDESTTAATTTTTTTTTTTTTTTTTTTSSTTHEEGGSSPSGYYVRVLFGGRVLRSSNPSLGEMDMLPAETLLAYFDGLVGRDAGLVMGKCNGTISM
;
A
#
# COMPACT_ATOMS: atom_id res chain seq x y z
N MET A 1 -17.14 16.85 20.27
CA MET A 1 -17.50 18.30 20.18
C MET A 1 -17.60 18.65 18.69
N VAL A 2 -18.36 19.67 18.29
CA VAL A 2 -18.76 19.93 16.88
C VAL A 2 -19.72 18.86 16.30
N ARG A 3 -20.99 18.85 16.76
CA ARG A 3 -22.14 18.39 15.95
C ARG A 3 -23.52 18.95 16.36
N GLU A 4 -23.56 20.03 17.15
CA GLU A 4 -24.82 20.66 17.64
C GLU A 4 -24.79 22.21 17.53
N LEU A 5 -24.29 22.77 16.42
CA LEU A 5 -24.27 24.23 16.21
C LEU A 5 -24.86 24.74 14.89
N GLU A 6 -25.53 23.87 14.13
CA GLU A 6 -26.22 24.27 12.89
C GLU A 6 -27.72 24.60 13.09
N GLY A 7 -28.26 24.32 14.29
CA GLY A 7 -29.68 24.53 14.63
C GLY A 7 -30.12 25.98 14.91
N CYS A 8 -29.30 27.00 14.64
CA CYS A 8 -29.52 28.39 15.08
C CYS A 8 -29.22 29.48 14.02
N ARG A 9 -29.76 29.34 12.80
CA ARG A 9 -29.84 30.45 11.82
C ARG A 9 -31.28 30.65 11.33
N GLY A 10 -32.11 31.42 12.06
CA GLY A 10 -33.53 31.53 11.69
C GLY A 10 -34.47 32.51 12.40
N VAL A 11 -34.00 33.52 13.16
CA VAL A 11 -34.89 34.62 13.64
C VAL A 11 -34.18 35.97 13.52
N SER A 12 -34.89 36.96 12.97
CA SER A 12 -34.41 38.35 12.86
C SER A 12 -35.03 39.26 13.92
N LYS A 13 -34.28 40.28 14.33
CA LYS A 13 -34.74 41.50 15.03
C LYS A 13 -35.35 41.32 16.44
N GLY A 14 -34.52 41.64 17.43
CA GLY A 14 -34.91 42.50 18.57
C GLY A 14 -35.59 41.84 19.77
N HIS A 15 -34.83 41.68 20.86
CA HIS A 15 -35.12 42.29 22.17
C HIS A 15 -33.85 42.19 23.06
N LYS A 16 -33.78 42.99 24.14
CA LYS A 16 -32.65 42.98 25.08
C LYS A 16 -32.91 41.98 26.21
N LEU A 17 -31.93 41.13 26.55
CA LEU A 17 -31.86 40.42 27.83
C LEU A 17 -30.61 40.85 28.62
N PRO A 18 -30.61 40.74 29.97
CA PRO A 18 -29.60 41.36 30.82
C PRO A 18 -28.33 40.54 31.02
N ILE A 19 -27.22 41.25 31.24
CA ILE A 19 -25.83 40.73 31.37
C ILE A 19 -25.62 39.78 32.58
N ALA A 20 -26.56 39.77 33.54
CA ALA A 20 -26.43 39.03 34.80
C ALA A 20 -26.20 37.50 34.65
N PHE A 21 -26.67 36.88 33.58
CA PHE A 21 -26.55 35.41 33.40
C PHE A 21 -25.13 34.97 32.99
N ILE A 22 -24.35 35.83 32.34
CA ILE A 22 -23.02 35.48 31.81
C ILE A 22 -21.99 35.38 32.95
N VAL A 23 -22.08 36.25 33.95
CA VAL A 23 -21.13 36.33 35.08
C VAL A 23 -21.18 35.07 35.95
N ALA A 24 -22.35 34.46 36.13
CA ALA A 24 -22.54 33.28 36.96
C ALA A 24 -21.82 32.03 36.41
N CYS A 25 -21.88 31.80 35.09
CA CYS A 25 -21.23 30.64 34.46
C CYS A 25 -19.70 30.71 34.49
N CYS A 26 -19.11 31.91 34.31
CA CYS A 26 -17.66 32.08 34.34
C CYS A 26 -17.05 31.81 35.74
N ALA A 27 -17.75 32.18 36.82
CA ALA A 27 -17.26 31.98 38.18
C ALA A 27 -17.16 30.49 38.56
N ALA A 28 -18.10 29.65 38.11
CA ALA A 28 -18.11 28.22 38.40
C ALA A 28 -16.93 27.47 37.76
N PHE A 29 -16.60 27.80 36.51
CA PHE A 29 -15.48 27.16 35.80
C PHE A 29 -14.10 27.51 36.38
N TYR A 30 -13.91 28.74 36.86
CA TYR A 30 -12.61 29.18 37.38
C TYR A 30 -12.23 28.49 38.71
N LEU A 31 -13.21 28.20 39.56
CA LEU A 31 -13.00 27.49 40.83
C LEU A 31 -12.72 25.99 40.63
N ALA A 32 -13.34 25.35 39.63
CA ALA A 32 -13.06 23.96 39.29
C ALA A 32 -11.62 23.75 38.79
N HIS A 33 -11.07 24.72 38.05
CA HIS A 33 -9.75 24.57 37.43
C HIS A 33 -8.58 24.72 38.43
N LEU A 34 -8.75 25.50 39.51
CA LEU A 34 -7.74 25.69 40.55
C LEU A 34 -7.60 24.46 41.47
N ALA A 35 -8.69 23.72 41.72
CA ALA A 35 -8.65 22.51 42.54
C ALA A 35 -7.80 21.38 41.91
N HIS A 36 -7.66 21.37 40.57
CA HIS A 36 -7.01 20.29 39.84
C HIS A 36 -5.48 20.46 39.66
N LEU A 37 -4.93 21.64 39.99
CA LEU A 37 -3.51 21.97 39.88
C LEU A 37 -2.72 21.80 41.18
N ALA A 38 -3.40 21.53 42.31
CA ALA A 38 -2.78 21.38 43.64
C ALA A 38 -2.50 19.92 44.03
N ALA A 39 -2.47 18.98 43.07
CA ALA A 39 -2.44 17.54 43.31
C ALA A 39 -1.37 16.79 42.48
N TRP A 40 -0.29 17.46 42.06
CA TRP A 40 0.79 16.83 41.29
C TRP A 40 2.19 17.28 41.70
N GLU A 41 2.52 17.10 42.98
CA GLU A 41 3.89 17.10 43.53
C GLU A 41 3.98 16.12 44.71
N SER A 42 5.19 15.60 44.98
CA SER A 42 5.58 14.64 46.06
C SER A 42 5.13 13.16 45.99
N GLU A 43 6.03 12.33 45.44
CA GLU A 43 6.72 11.19 46.10
C GLU A 43 5.98 9.95 46.68
N THR A 44 6.24 8.80 46.02
CA THR A 44 6.74 7.49 46.55
C THR A 44 6.04 6.67 47.67
N MET A 45 6.03 5.34 47.44
CA MET A 45 5.97 4.21 48.40
C MET A 45 4.71 3.96 49.27
N GLY A 46 4.28 2.69 49.33
CA GLY A 46 4.11 2.08 50.67
C GLY A 46 2.79 1.42 51.12
N SER A 47 2.14 0.58 50.30
CA SER A 47 1.23 -0.51 50.78
C SER A 47 -0.10 -0.13 51.51
N PRO A 48 -1.10 -1.04 51.58
CA PRO A 48 -2.49 -0.66 51.84
C PRO A 48 -2.96 -0.78 53.29
N ARG A 49 -3.93 0.05 53.70
CA ARG A 49 -4.82 -0.22 54.85
C ARG A 49 -6.28 0.14 54.55
N LEU A 50 -7.17 -0.72 55.06
CA LEU A 50 -8.63 -0.66 54.91
C LEU A 50 -9.24 0.48 55.73
N TRP A 51 -10.17 1.24 55.14
CA TRP A 51 -11.18 2.02 55.87
C TRP A 51 -12.57 1.76 55.28
N ARG A 52 -13.54 1.46 56.15
CA ARG A 52 -14.96 1.31 55.79
C ARG A 52 -15.68 2.65 55.97
N TRP A 53 -16.65 2.92 55.10
CA TRP A 53 -17.66 3.96 55.31
C TRP A 53 -19.05 3.34 55.52
N PRO A 54 -19.90 3.91 56.40
CA PRO A 54 -21.28 3.46 56.62
C PRO A 54 -22.25 3.99 55.54
N ALA A 55 -23.49 3.50 55.55
CA ALA A 55 -24.50 3.72 54.51
C ALA A 55 -25.58 4.78 54.88
N THR A 56 -26.54 4.96 53.96
CA THR A 56 -27.71 5.89 53.98
C THR A 56 -27.33 7.36 53.68
N LEU A 57 -28.07 8.13 52.87
CA LEU A 57 -29.54 8.24 52.71
C LEU A 57 -30.01 8.38 51.25
N VAL A 58 -31.32 8.21 51.02
CA VAL A 58 -32.05 8.44 49.75
C VAL A 58 -33.36 9.18 50.07
N PRO A 59 -33.62 10.35 49.46
CA PRO A 59 -34.68 10.49 48.45
C PRO A 59 -34.33 11.47 47.31
N GLY A 60 -35.03 11.55 46.18
CA GLY A 60 -36.16 10.75 45.68
C GLY A 60 -36.55 11.26 44.28
N TRP A 61 -36.87 10.38 43.33
CA TRP A 61 -36.98 10.75 41.91
C TRP A 61 -38.43 11.03 41.48
N CYS A 62 -38.70 12.22 40.93
CA CYS A 62 -39.97 12.51 40.26
C CYS A 62 -39.96 11.96 38.83
N TRP A 63 -41.02 11.22 38.48
CA TRP A 63 -41.30 10.83 37.09
C TRP A 63 -42.07 11.93 36.38
N TRP A 64 -41.74 12.20 35.11
CA TRP A 64 -42.61 12.90 34.17
C TRP A 64 -42.82 12.01 32.94
N SER A 65 -44.06 11.54 32.77
CA SER A 65 -44.43 10.64 31.67
C SER A 65 -44.72 11.45 30.40
N VAL A 66 -44.09 11.08 29.29
CA VAL A 66 -44.48 11.55 27.94
C VAL A 66 -45.22 10.43 27.22
N LEU A 67 -46.40 10.75 26.70
CA LEU A 67 -47.24 9.81 25.95
C LEU A 67 -46.70 9.62 24.53
N VAL A 68 -46.65 8.37 24.06
CA VAL A 68 -46.43 8.02 22.65
C VAL A 68 -47.66 7.24 22.17
N SER A 69 -48.25 7.66 21.05
CA SER A 69 -49.45 7.03 20.49
C SER A 69 -49.11 5.74 19.71
N PRO A 70 -49.97 4.71 19.76
CA PRO A 70 -49.76 3.48 19.00
C PRO A 70 -50.20 3.63 17.53
N PHE A 71 -49.32 3.32 16.58
CA PHE A 71 -49.66 3.16 15.17
C PHE A 71 -48.84 2.02 14.55
N GLY A 72 -49.49 1.18 13.75
CA GLY A 72 -48.83 0.27 12.79
C GLY A 72 -48.18 -0.99 13.36
N LEU A 73 -48.96 -2.05 13.61
CA LEU A 73 -48.43 -3.42 13.52
C LEU A 73 -48.20 -3.76 12.03
N GLY A 74 -47.03 -3.40 11.51
CA GLY A 74 -46.52 -3.93 10.26
C GLY A 74 -45.85 -5.28 10.51
N SER A 75 -46.29 -6.34 9.84
CA SER A 75 -45.65 -7.66 9.93
C SER A 75 -44.30 -7.65 9.23
N ALA A 76 -43.24 -7.32 9.97
CA ALA A 76 -41.88 -7.65 9.56
C ALA A 76 -41.74 -9.17 9.51
N ILE A 77 -41.77 -9.75 8.31
CA ILE A 77 -41.43 -11.16 8.09
C ILE A 77 -39.93 -11.28 8.36
N GLY A 78 -39.58 -11.68 9.57
CA GLY A 78 -38.21 -11.88 10.00
C GLY A 78 -37.57 -13.06 9.29
N GLY A 79 -37.08 -12.82 8.07
CA GLY A 79 -36.03 -13.62 7.47
C GLY A 79 -34.85 -13.63 8.44
N ARG A 80 -34.57 -14.79 9.03
CA ARG A 80 -33.35 -14.98 9.82
C ARG A 80 -32.22 -15.15 8.82
N ASP A 81 -31.53 -14.06 8.50
CA ASP A 81 -30.16 -14.17 8.00
C ASP A 81 -29.40 -15.08 8.95
N ARG A 82 -28.89 -16.19 8.43
CA ARG A 82 -27.86 -16.94 9.12
C ARG A 82 -26.60 -16.09 9.07
N PRO A 83 -25.85 -15.92 10.18
CA PRO A 83 -24.53 -15.33 10.11
C PRO A 83 -23.71 -16.05 9.04
N VAL A 84 -22.98 -15.31 8.20
CA VAL A 84 -22.04 -15.91 7.26
C VAL A 84 -20.94 -16.56 8.09
N GLU A 85 -20.89 -17.89 8.07
CA GLU A 85 -19.94 -18.67 8.85
C GLU A 85 -18.56 -18.60 8.18
N VAL A 86 -17.62 -17.95 8.87
CA VAL A 86 -16.26 -17.69 8.37
C VAL A 86 -15.24 -18.23 9.37
N ASP A 87 -14.21 -18.90 8.85
CA ASP A 87 -13.12 -19.39 9.70
C ASP A 87 -12.12 -18.26 9.97
N LEU A 88 -11.98 -17.89 11.24
CA LEU A 88 -11.06 -16.83 11.70
C LEU A 88 -9.66 -17.37 12.04
N GLY A 89 -9.45 -18.68 11.93
CA GLY A 89 -8.21 -19.36 12.27
C GLY A 89 -7.05 -19.01 11.35
N TRP A 90 -5.83 -19.18 11.87
CA TRP A 90 -4.61 -19.14 11.06
C TRP A 90 -4.48 -20.42 10.24
N TYR A 91 -4.30 -20.25 8.93
CA TYR A 91 -3.94 -21.31 8.00
C TYR A 91 -2.48 -21.10 7.57
N PRO A 92 -1.65 -22.16 7.49
CA PRO A 92 -0.30 -22.05 6.95
C PRO A 92 -0.35 -21.58 5.49
N PRO A 93 0.63 -20.78 5.02
CA PRO A 93 0.82 -20.56 3.59
C PRO A 93 1.30 -21.86 2.91
N ARG A 94 1.31 -21.85 1.58
CA ARG A 94 1.91 -22.92 0.77
C ARG A 94 3.39 -23.11 1.14
N SER A 95 3.83 -24.36 1.22
CA SER A 95 5.26 -24.67 1.28
C SER A 95 5.90 -24.41 -0.08
N THR A 96 6.99 -23.63 -0.09
CA THR A 96 7.72 -23.19 -1.28
C THR A 96 9.22 -23.07 -0.96
N ALA A 97 10.03 -22.82 -1.98
CA ALA A 97 11.45 -22.49 -1.82
C ALA A 97 11.72 -21.19 -1.01
N ILE A 98 10.70 -20.34 -0.79
CA ILE A 98 10.82 -19.04 -0.13
C ILE A 98 10.75 -19.17 1.40
N ASN A 99 9.88 -20.07 1.90
CA ASN A 99 9.67 -20.31 3.34
C ASN A 99 10.38 -21.59 3.87
N ASP A 100 11.08 -22.33 3.01
CA ASP A 100 11.99 -23.39 3.42
C ASP A 100 13.36 -22.82 3.84
N LEU A 101 13.77 -23.07 5.09
CA LEU A 101 14.99 -22.48 5.65
C LEU A 101 16.27 -23.08 5.06
N GLU A 102 16.27 -24.38 4.76
CA GLU A 102 17.42 -25.04 4.13
C GLU A 102 17.66 -24.48 2.72
N THR A 103 16.60 -24.27 1.93
CA THR A 103 16.68 -23.63 0.62
C THR A 103 17.10 -22.15 0.70
N ALA A 104 16.67 -21.42 1.73
CA ALA A 104 17.13 -20.04 1.94
C ALA A 104 18.65 -19.99 2.24
N LEU A 105 19.11 -20.80 3.21
CA LEU A 105 20.51 -20.88 3.66
C LEU A 105 21.47 -21.45 2.61
N HIS A 106 21.05 -22.46 1.85
CA HIS A 106 21.94 -23.30 1.02
C HIS A 106 21.57 -23.37 -0.47
N GLY A 107 20.47 -22.72 -0.88
CA GLY A 107 20.11 -22.56 -2.29
C GLY A 107 20.99 -21.55 -3.04
N THR A 108 20.71 -21.37 -4.33
CA THR A 108 21.41 -20.44 -5.23
C THR A 108 20.43 -19.55 -5.98
N GLY A 109 20.89 -18.37 -6.41
CA GLY A 109 20.02 -17.37 -7.03
C GLY A 109 18.96 -16.83 -6.07
N VAL A 110 17.85 -16.33 -6.64
CA VAL A 110 16.81 -15.56 -5.94
C VAL A 110 15.38 -15.99 -6.33
N HIS A 111 15.12 -17.30 -6.43
CA HIS A 111 13.81 -17.85 -6.80
C HIS A 111 13.24 -17.38 -8.17
N GLY A 112 14.10 -16.85 -9.06
CA GLY A 112 13.69 -16.24 -10.34
C GLY A 112 13.24 -14.78 -10.25
N PHE A 113 13.46 -14.12 -9.11
CA PHE A 113 13.07 -12.73 -8.86
C PHE A 113 14.07 -11.73 -9.45
N ILE A 114 13.61 -10.51 -9.74
CA ILE A 114 14.43 -9.41 -10.24
C ILE A 114 14.78 -8.45 -9.09
N PHE A 115 16.05 -8.07 -8.97
CA PHE A 115 16.58 -7.17 -7.93
C PHE A 115 17.46 -6.02 -8.46
N ASN A 116 17.71 -5.97 -9.77
CA ASN A 116 18.74 -5.12 -10.39
C ASN A 116 18.23 -4.21 -11.53
N THR A 117 16.92 -4.09 -11.71
CA THR A 117 16.29 -3.20 -12.70
C THR A 117 14.81 -3.00 -12.40
N SER A 118 14.25 -1.79 -12.63
CA SER A 118 12.79 -1.56 -12.62
C SER A 118 12.10 -1.98 -13.93
N HIS A 119 12.86 -2.32 -14.97
CA HIS A 119 12.31 -2.79 -16.23
C HIS A 119 12.17 -4.32 -16.24
N THR A 120 10.92 -4.78 -16.11
CA THR A 120 10.53 -6.15 -16.45
C THR A 120 9.97 -6.16 -17.88
N PRO A 121 10.49 -6.98 -18.82
CA PRO A 121 9.94 -7.09 -20.17
C PRO A 121 8.48 -7.57 -20.17
N ASP A 122 7.68 -7.15 -21.17
CA ASP A 122 6.25 -7.49 -21.23
C ASP A 122 5.96 -8.99 -21.27
N ALA A 123 6.86 -9.81 -21.85
CA ALA A 123 6.72 -11.26 -21.89
C ALA A 123 6.95 -11.93 -20.51
N ASP A 124 7.64 -11.24 -19.61
CA ASP A 124 8.02 -11.72 -18.28
C ASP A 124 7.26 -10.98 -17.15
N TYR A 125 6.33 -10.08 -17.49
CA TYR A 125 5.60 -9.27 -16.52
C TYR A 125 4.71 -10.13 -15.60
N GLY A 126 4.56 -9.70 -14.35
CA GLY A 126 3.99 -10.55 -13.29
C GLY A 126 5.01 -11.48 -12.61
N THR A 127 6.27 -11.51 -13.09
CA THR A 127 7.43 -11.95 -12.31
C THR A 127 7.73 -10.94 -11.19
N TYR A 128 8.03 -11.42 -9.99
CA TYR A 128 8.41 -10.55 -8.87
C TYR A 128 9.65 -9.72 -9.21
N ASN A 129 9.55 -8.41 -9.01
CA ASN A 129 10.64 -7.47 -9.17
C ASN A 129 10.66 -6.53 -7.96
N TRP A 130 11.76 -6.54 -7.19
CA TRP A 130 11.90 -5.71 -6.00
C TRP A 130 11.95 -4.21 -6.31
N CYS A 131 12.49 -3.82 -7.46
CA CYS A 131 12.73 -2.43 -7.84
C CYS A 131 11.48 -1.73 -8.36
N ASN A 132 10.58 -2.50 -8.99
CA ASN A 132 9.27 -2.05 -9.46
C ASN A 132 8.36 -3.28 -9.51
N MET A 133 7.59 -3.51 -8.46
CA MET A 133 6.71 -4.68 -8.39
C MET A 133 5.66 -4.63 -9.50
N PRO A 134 5.25 -5.79 -10.06
CA PRO A 134 4.05 -5.87 -10.89
C PRO A 134 2.86 -5.25 -10.18
N HIS A 135 1.96 -4.62 -10.95
CA HIS A 135 0.78 -3.92 -10.47
C HIS A 135 -0.33 -3.95 -11.54
N VAL A 136 -1.51 -3.39 -11.22
CA VAL A 136 -2.64 -3.27 -12.15
C VAL A 136 -2.26 -2.37 -13.33
N ARG A 137 -1.97 -3.01 -14.46
CA ARG A 137 -1.77 -2.37 -15.77
C ARG A 137 -2.65 -2.98 -16.85
N ARG A 138 -2.78 -2.26 -17.97
CA ARG A 138 -3.80 -2.52 -19.00
C ARG A 138 -3.69 -3.88 -19.71
N THR A 139 -2.49 -4.45 -19.81
CA THR A 139 -2.21 -5.62 -20.65
C THR A 139 -2.67 -6.93 -20.02
N GLU A 140 -2.42 -7.12 -18.71
CA GLU A 140 -2.74 -8.35 -17.97
C GLU A 140 -4.08 -8.28 -17.24
N TYR A 141 -4.72 -7.11 -17.16
CA TYR A 141 -5.94 -6.93 -16.38
C TYR A 141 -7.14 -7.71 -16.94
N THR A 142 -7.51 -8.78 -16.25
CA THR A 142 -8.73 -9.56 -16.52
C THR A 142 -9.97 -8.79 -16.09
N ARG A 143 -10.82 -8.40 -17.04
CA ARG A 143 -12.16 -7.85 -16.77
C ARG A 143 -13.02 -8.86 -16.00
N ALA A 144 -13.77 -8.40 -15.01
CA ALA A 144 -14.84 -9.20 -14.40
C ALA A 144 -15.95 -9.55 -15.45
N PRO A 145 -16.74 -10.61 -15.24
CA PRO A 145 -17.81 -11.00 -16.16
C PRO A 145 -18.89 -9.91 -16.36
N PRO A 146 -19.58 -9.85 -17.51
CA PRO A 146 -20.45 -8.71 -17.88
C PRO A 146 -21.65 -8.46 -16.95
N GLU A 147 -22.05 -9.43 -16.14
CA GLU A 147 -23.07 -9.29 -15.10
C GLU A 147 -22.58 -8.56 -13.85
N TYR A 148 -21.26 -8.38 -13.66
CA TYR A 148 -20.69 -7.61 -12.55
C TYR A 148 -20.36 -6.18 -12.97
N GLU A 149 -20.75 -5.22 -12.15
CA GLU A 149 -20.52 -3.78 -12.37
C GLU A 149 -19.68 -3.20 -11.24
N LEU A 150 -18.51 -2.65 -11.59
CA LEU A 150 -17.58 -2.04 -10.62
C LEU A 150 -18.21 -0.79 -10.00
N LYS A 151 -18.23 -0.73 -8.66
CA LYS A 151 -18.84 0.36 -7.88
C LYS A 151 -17.80 1.19 -7.10
N TYR A 152 -16.77 0.55 -6.58
CA TYR A 152 -15.74 1.18 -5.75
C TYR A 152 -14.41 0.44 -5.86
N VAL A 153 -13.29 1.16 -5.71
CA VAL A 153 -11.93 0.63 -5.66
C VAL A 153 -11.18 1.26 -4.49
N GLU A 154 -10.53 0.44 -3.66
CA GLU A 154 -9.54 0.92 -2.68
C GLU A 154 -8.17 0.26 -2.93
N VAL A 155 -7.13 1.07 -2.99
CA VAL A 155 -5.74 0.65 -3.18
C VAL A 155 -4.92 0.95 -1.94
N ILE A 156 -4.00 0.06 -1.59
CA ILE A 156 -2.85 0.38 -0.73
C ILE A 156 -1.56 -0.02 -1.44
N GLN A 157 -0.64 0.95 -1.57
CA GLN A 157 0.61 0.84 -2.30
C GLN A 157 1.81 1.15 -1.38
N ARG A 158 2.89 0.37 -1.46
CA ARG A 158 4.20 0.75 -0.88
C ARG A 158 4.80 1.90 -1.67
N HIS A 159 5.49 2.82 -1.00
CA HIS A 159 6.37 3.78 -1.65
C HIS A 159 7.30 3.14 -2.72
N HIS A 160 7.70 3.91 -3.73
CA HIS A 160 8.65 3.47 -4.75
C HIS A 160 10.12 3.55 -4.27
N LYS A 161 11.07 3.32 -5.19
CA LYS A 161 12.51 3.33 -4.94
C LYS A 161 12.96 4.57 -4.17
N ARG A 162 13.93 4.34 -3.29
CA ARG A 162 14.57 5.34 -2.44
C ARG A 162 16.03 4.96 -2.19
N THR A 163 16.79 5.90 -1.63
CA THR A 163 18.02 5.59 -0.90
C THR A 163 17.74 4.66 0.30
N PRO A 164 18.74 3.94 0.82
CA PRO A 164 18.63 3.19 2.08
C PRO A 164 18.16 4.06 3.25
N TYR A 165 17.72 3.43 4.34
CA TYR A 165 17.65 4.14 5.63
C TYR A 165 19.07 4.47 6.13
N ALA A 166 19.24 5.60 6.83
CA ALA A 166 20.55 6.02 7.37
C ALA A 166 21.12 5.01 8.40
N SER A 167 20.25 4.29 9.12
CA SER A 167 20.62 3.17 10.01
C SER A 167 21.17 1.94 9.29
N ASN A 168 20.92 1.86 7.98
CA ASN A 168 21.22 0.71 7.13
C ASN A 168 22.43 1.00 6.23
N ALA A 169 23.08 2.15 6.39
CA ALA A 169 24.32 2.50 5.71
C ALA A 169 25.51 1.66 6.25
N PHE A 170 26.41 1.22 5.38
CA PHE A 170 27.58 0.44 5.79
C PHE A 170 28.69 1.36 6.32
N PRO A 171 29.34 1.06 7.46
CA PRO A 171 30.42 1.89 8.00
C PRO A 171 31.56 2.15 7.01
N VAL A 172 31.82 1.22 6.09
CA VAL A 172 32.64 1.42 4.88
C VAL A 172 31.70 1.54 3.68
N GLU A 173 31.37 2.78 3.31
CA GLU A 173 30.67 3.11 2.06
C GLU A 173 31.69 3.60 1.01
N PRO A 174 32.00 2.80 -0.03
CA PRO A 174 32.93 3.18 -1.09
C PRO A 174 32.29 3.99 -2.23
N TYR A 175 30.96 4.17 -2.27
CA TYR A 175 30.26 4.79 -3.40
C TYR A 175 29.31 5.92 -2.99
N HIS A 176 29.25 6.96 -3.82
CA HIS A 176 28.37 8.09 -3.62
C HIS A 176 26.89 7.77 -3.88
N TRP A 177 26.05 8.36 -3.04
CA TRP A 177 24.63 8.58 -3.26
C TRP A 177 24.40 10.08 -3.48
N ASP A 178 24.49 10.48 -4.74
CA ASP A 178 24.15 11.83 -5.19
C ASP A 178 22.71 11.83 -5.76
N CYS A 179 21.96 12.88 -5.42
CA CYS A 179 20.55 13.10 -5.78
C CYS A 179 20.39 14.58 -6.20
N ASP A 180 21.14 14.98 -7.23
CA ASP A 180 21.14 16.34 -7.78
C ASP A 180 20.14 16.52 -8.95
N ASP A 181 19.51 15.42 -9.36
CA ASP A 181 18.55 15.30 -10.45
C ASP A 181 17.07 15.36 -10.02
N GLU A 182 16.76 15.28 -8.71
CA GLU A 182 15.42 15.58 -8.17
C GLU A 182 15.38 16.73 -7.14
N GLY A 183 14.19 17.32 -6.99
CA GLY A 183 13.89 18.33 -5.98
C GLY A 183 12.76 17.90 -5.06
N LEU A 184 13.07 17.57 -3.80
CA LEU A 184 12.05 17.27 -2.79
C LEU A 184 11.45 18.57 -2.22
N TYR A 185 10.32 19.01 -2.80
CA TYR A 185 9.69 20.29 -2.46
C TYR A 185 8.98 20.28 -1.09
N PHE A 186 9.32 21.25 -0.24
CA PHE A 186 8.79 21.41 1.11
C PHE A 186 8.42 22.88 1.37
N TYR A 187 7.28 23.34 0.84
CA TYR A 187 6.78 24.70 1.04
C TYR A 187 5.27 24.75 1.25
N GLY A 188 4.81 25.78 1.97
CA GLY A 188 3.39 26.07 2.14
C GLY A 188 2.88 27.07 1.08
N ALA A 189 1.67 26.85 0.58
CA ALA A 189 0.97 27.76 -0.34
C ALA A 189 -0.39 28.19 0.25
N PRO A 190 -0.82 29.46 0.08
CA PRO A 190 -2.20 29.83 0.38
C PRO A 190 -3.16 29.24 -0.66
N PHE A 191 -4.34 28.78 -0.22
CA PHE A 191 -5.42 28.45 -1.14
C PHE A 191 -5.96 29.70 -1.86
N GLY A 192 -6.31 29.53 -3.13
CA GLY A 192 -6.71 30.61 -4.03
C GLY A 192 -5.50 31.27 -4.70
N GLY A 193 -5.45 31.20 -6.03
CA GLY A 193 -4.32 31.73 -6.81
C GLY A 193 -4.20 33.26 -6.73
N PRO A 194 -3.11 33.83 -7.28
CA PRO A 194 -2.90 35.27 -7.33
C PRO A 194 -3.99 36.01 -8.12
N ASP A 195 -4.74 35.30 -8.97
CA ASP A 195 -5.81 35.83 -9.82
C ASP A 195 -7.24 35.65 -9.28
N SER A 196 -7.37 35.40 -7.97
CA SER A 196 -8.63 35.45 -7.21
C SER A 196 -9.24 36.87 -7.08
N GLY A 197 -8.95 37.74 -8.05
CA GLY A 197 -9.29 39.14 -8.12
C GLY A 197 -9.37 39.66 -9.56
N SER A 198 -10.07 38.94 -10.44
CA SER A 198 -10.43 39.40 -11.79
C SER A 198 -11.49 40.51 -11.75
N GLY A 199 -11.15 41.62 -11.09
CA GLY A 199 -11.82 42.91 -11.31
C GLY A 199 -11.43 43.40 -12.69
N SER A 200 -12.29 43.15 -13.67
CA SER A 200 -12.15 43.71 -15.01
C SER A 200 -12.53 45.19 -14.97
N ASP A 201 -11.60 46.04 -14.53
CA ASP A 201 -11.69 47.51 -14.58
C ASP A 201 -11.54 47.98 -16.04
N SER A 202 -12.41 47.48 -16.91
CA SER A 202 -12.60 47.88 -18.30
C SER A 202 -13.81 48.80 -18.40
N ASP A 203 -13.83 49.87 -17.61
CA ASP A 203 -14.78 50.97 -17.76
C ASP A 203 -14.04 52.27 -18.08
N SER A 204 -14.36 52.81 -19.26
CA SER A 204 -13.82 54.04 -19.78
C SER A 204 -14.49 55.26 -19.13
N ASP A 205 -13.67 56.27 -18.80
CA ASP A 205 -14.00 57.70 -18.71
C ASP A 205 -15.46 58.08 -19.04
N HIS A 206 -16.24 58.42 -18.00
CA HIS A 206 -16.97 59.70 -17.91
C HIS A 206 -17.75 59.84 -16.58
N GLY A 207 -17.80 61.06 -16.04
CA GLY A 207 -18.79 61.47 -15.02
C GLY A 207 -18.20 61.88 -13.66
N SER A 208 -18.14 63.20 -13.41
CA SER A 208 -17.64 63.75 -12.14
C SER A 208 -18.74 63.81 -11.06
N ASP A 209 -18.68 62.94 -10.05
CA ASP A 209 -19.40 63.09 -8.77
C ASP A 209 -18.40 63.27 -7.61
N PRO A 210 -18.30 64.46 -6.99
CA PRO A 210 -17.41 64.69 -5.84
C PRO A 210 -17.97 64.19 -4.50
N GLY A 211 -19.16 63.58 -4.47
CA GLY A 211 -19.89 63.24 -3.24
C GLY A 211 -19.53 61.89 -2.60
N ARG A 212 -18.98 60.93 -3.36
CA ARG A 212 -18.84 59.54 -2.90
C ARG A 212 -17.40 59.19 -2.54
N ARG A 213 -17.16 58.86 -1.26
CA ARG A 213 -15.96 58.10 -0.87
C ARG A 213 -16.14 56.68 -1.37
N ASP A 214 -15.34 56.31 -2.35
CA ASP A 214 -15.16 54.91 -2.71
C ASP A 214 -14.12 54.32 -1.75
N ASP A 215 -14.60 53.58 -0.76
CA ASP A 215 -13.77 52.88 0.24
C ASP A 215 -13.18 51.59 -0.40
N GLY A 216 -12.57 51.75 -1.58
CA GLY A 216 -12.15 50.69 -2.49
C GLY A 216 -10.99 49.86 -1.93
N GLU A 217 -11.32 48.89 -1.08
CA GLU A 217 -10.38 47.89 -0.56
C GLU A 217 -9.87 47.00 -1.71
N LYS A 218 -8.83 47.48 -2.40
CA LYS A 218 -8.11 46.75 -3.44
C LYS A 218 -7.60 45.42 -2.86
N LYS A 219 -8.34 44.33 -3.10
CA LYS A 219 -8.01 42.98 -2.66
C LYS A 219 -6.57 42.65 -3.02
N LYS A 220 -5.69 42.71 -2.03
CA LYS A 220 -4.25 42.61 -2.22
C LYS A 220 -3.90 41.18 -2.66
N ARG A 221 -3.60 41.00 -3.96
CA ARG A 221 -3.20 39.71 -4.55
C ARG A 221 -2.16 39.05 -3.64
N ARG A 222 -2.42 37.81 -3.21
CA ARG A 222 -1.46 37.06 -2.40
C ARG A 222 -0.29 36.64 -3.29
N PRO A 223 0.97 36.81 -2.86
CA PRO A 223 2.11 36.32 -3.62
C PRO A 223 2.09 34.79 -3.68
N ALA A 224 2.49 34.23 -4.82
CA ALA A 224 2.81 32.81 -4.90
C ALA A 224 4.08 32.51 -4.08
N PRO A 225 4.19 31.34 -3.43
CA PRO A 225 5.44 30.90 -2.81
C PRO A 225 6.50 30.58 -3.88
N ALA A 226 7.77 30.66 -3.52
CA ALA A 226 8.84 30.08 -4.33
C ALA A 226 8.80 28.54 -4.24
N ARG A 227 9.14 27.85 -5.34
CA ARG A 227 9.30 26.37 -5.39
C ARG A 227 10.54 25.95 -4.59
N GLY A 228 10.45 25.98 -3.26
CA GLY A 228 11.54 25.62 -2.35
C GLY A 228 11.63 24.11 -2.08
N PHE A 229 12.82 23.53 -2.25
CA PHE A 229 13.12 22.13 -1.94
C PHE A 229 14.28 22.02 -0.94
N TRP A 230 14.40 20.87 -0.29
CA TRP A 230 15.55 20.59 0.58
C TRP A 230 16.70 19.99 -0.24
N LYS A 231 17.89 20.56 -0.09
CA LYS A 231 19.15 20.00 -0.61
C LYS A 231 20.02 19.53 0.56
N GLY A 232 20.69 18.38 0.40
CA GLY A 232 21.64 17.87 1.40
C GLY A 232 22.76 18.88 1.69
N PHE A 233 23.11 19.03 2.97
CA PHE A 233 24.21 19.89 3.41
C PHE A 233 25.04 19.20 4.49
N ILE A 234 26.33 19.01 4.19
CA ILE A 234 27.34 18.55 5.14
C ILE A 234 28.31 19.71 5.36
N SER A 235 28.45 20.17 6.61
CA SER A 235 29.44 21.19 6.95
C SER A 235 30.84 20.58 6.96
N PRO A 236 31.82 21.11 6.20
CA PRO A 236 33.21 20.62 6.23
C PRO A 236 33.93 20.93 7.57
N LEU A 237 33.26 21.64 8.49
CA LEU A 237 33.75 21.93 9.84
C LEU A 237 33.06 21.08 10.92
N ASN A 238 32.07 20.26 10.56
CA ASN A 238 31.37 19.40 11.52
C ASN A 238 32.09 18.04 11.64
N PRO A 239 32.68 17.68 12.80
CA PRO A 239 33.31 16.38 12.99
C PRO A 239 32.30 15.22 13.08
N TYR A 240 31.00 15.51 13.29
CA TYR A 240 29.94 14.52 13.35
C TYR A 240 29.38 14.25 11.94
N VAL A 241 30.13 13.49 11.15
CA VAL A 241 29.65 12.91 9.87
C VAL A 241 28.99 11.55 10.15
N PRO A 242 27.77 11.27 9.66
CA PRO A 242 27.14 9.96 9.80
C PRO A 242 27.98 8.86 9.12
N ALA A 243 28.13 7.71 9.78
CA ALA A 243 28.84 6.57 9.20
C ALA A 243 28.13 6.07 7.93
N GLY A 244 28.89 5.70 6.91
CA GLY A 244 28.36 5.22 5.64
C GLY A 244 27.66 6.25 4.75
N TRP A 245 27.67 7.54 5.11
CA TRP A 245 27.10 8.59 4.27
C TRP A 245 28.14 9.21 3.35
N VAL A 246 27.93 9.08 2.03
CA VAL A 246 28.72 9.75 1.01
C VAL A 246 27.80 10.24 -0.10
N GLY A 247 27.90 11.53 -0.46
CA GLY A 247 27.11 12.15 -1.53
C GLY A 247 26.04 13.15 -1.06
N THR A 248 25.21 13.61 -2.00
CA THR A 248 24.25 14.73 -1.83
C THR A 248 22.81 14.35 -1.44
N CYS A 249 22.42 13.07 -1.57
CA CYS A 249 21.10 12.57 -1.16
C CYS A 249 20.82 12.75 0.33
N GLN A 250 19.54 12.74 0.72
CA GLN A 250 19.10 12.41 2.08
C GLN A 250 18.84 10.90 2.21
N PHE A 251 18.74 10.38 3.44
CA PHE A 251 18.53 8.95 3.72
C PHE A 251 17.47 8.77 4.81
N PRO A 252 16.27 8.22 4.52
CA PRO A 252 15.76 7.86 3.18
C PRO A 252 15.32 9.09 2.35
N GLN A 253 15.43 8.97 1.02
CA GLN A 253 14.94 9.92 0.02
C GLN A 253 14.39 9.15 -1.18
N ILE A 254 13.19 9.50 -1.67
CA ILE A 254 12.71 9.03 -2.98
C ILE A 254 13.62 9.62 -4.06
N THR A 255 14.16 8.76 -4.92
CA THR A 255 15.04 9.14 -6.04
C THR A 255 14.25 9.52 -7.28
N ALA A 256 14.86 10.23 -8.24
CA ALA A 256 14.25 10.56 -9.54
C ALA A 256 13.64 9.32 -10.21
N ALA A 257 14.39 8.22 -10.28
CA ALA A 257 13.90 6.95 -10.82
C ALA A 257 12.71 6.35 -10.01
N GLY A 258 12.56 6.68 -8.72
CA GLY A 258 11.39 6.33 -7.91
C GLY A 258 10.19 7.25 -8.14
N LEU A 259 10.41 8.51 -8.50
CA LEU A 259 9.38 9.43 -8.99
C LEU A 259 8.84 8.97 -10.35
N ASP A 260 9.71 8.50 -11.25
CA ASP A 260 9.35 7.96 -12.56
C ASP A 260 8.51 6.67 -12.45
N ASP A 261 8.96 5.67 -11.69
CA ASP A 261 8.19 4.44 -11.46
C ASP A 261 6.81 4.76 -10.84
N SER A 262 6.73 5.76 -9.96
CA SER A 262 5.47 6.22 -9.36
C SER A 262 4.53 6.91 -10.36
N HIS A 263 5.07 7.67 -11.32
CA HIS A 263 4.29 8.26 -12.40
C HIS A 263 3.77 7.18 -13.37
N ALA A 264 4.60 6.19 -13.67
CA ALA A 264 4.20 5.03 -14.49
C ALA A 264 3.04 4.25 -13.83
N HIS A 265 3.15 3.91 -12.55
CA HIS A 265 2.11 3.19 -11.79
C HIS A 265 0.78 3.97 -11.81
N GLY A 266 0.81 5.29 -11.59
CA GLY A 266 -0.39 6.14 -11.71
C GLY A 266 -1.02 6.13 -13.12
N ALA A 267 -0.19 6.09 -14.16
CA ALA A 267 -0.66 6.02 -15.54
C ALA A 267 -1.26 4.65 -15.90
N ASP A 268 -0.69 3.55 -15.40
CA ASP A 268 -1.17 2.19 -15.63
C ASP A 268 -2.51 1.91 -14.92
N LEU A 269 -2.65 2.34 -13.67
CA LEU A 269 -3.91 2.36 -12.93
C LEU A 269 -5.00 3.14 -13.68
N TYR A 270 -4.66 4.30 -14.25
CA TYR A 270 -5.57 5.07 -15.08
C TYR A 270 -5.92 4.38 -16.41
N GLY A 271 -4.93 3.73 -17.03
CA GLY A 271 -5.07 2.93 -18.26
C GLY A 271 -6.05 1.76 -18.12
N VAL A 272 -6.22 1.25 -16.90
CA VAL A 272 -7.28 0.30 -16.50
C VAL A 272 -8.56 1.04 -16.11
N TYR A 273 -8.57 1.75 -14.98
CA TYR A 273 -9.81 2.21 -14.36
C TYR A 273 -10.55 3.29 -15.15
N HIS A 274 -9.85 4.16 -15.89
CA HIS A 274 -10.49 4.98 -16.91
C HIS A 274 -10.44 4.29 -18.27
N GLY A 275 -9.24 4.02 -18.78
CA GLY A 275 -9.03 3.69 -20.19
C GLY A 275 -9.58 2.34 -20.64
N LEU A 276 -9.78 1.38 -19.73
CA LEU A 276 -10.28 0.03 -20.04
C LEU A 276 -11.72 -0.14 -19.56
N LEU A 277 -12.03 0.36 -18.36
CA LEU A 277 -13.31 0.13 -17.67
C LEU A 277 -14.32 1.30 -17.78
N GLY A 278 -13.85 2.52 -18.07
CA GLY A 278 -14.71 3.72 -18.06
C GLY A 278 -15.24 4.10 -16.67
N PHE A 279 -14.61 3.59 -15.61
CA PHE A 279 -15.04 3.74 -14.21
C PHE A 279 -14.57 5.08 -13.62
N LEU A 280 -13.27 5.40 -13.74
CA LEU A 280 -12.76 6.71 -13.34
C LEU A 280 -13.16 7.81 -14.33
N PRO A 281 -13.37 9.07 -13.86
CA PRO A 281 -13.58 10.23 -14.74
C PRO A 281 -12.45 10.49 -15.75
N ALA A 282 -12.77 11.21 -16.82
CA ALA A 282 -11.79 11.65 -17.82
C ALA A 282 -10.82 12.70 -17.26
N ARG A 283 -9.59 12.76 -17.77
CA ARG A 283 -8.62 13.83 -17.45
C ARG A 283 -9.22 15.20 -17.80
N GLY A 284 -8.95 16.20 -16.96
CA GLY A 284 -9.55 17.53 -17.08
C GLY A 284 -11.05 17.63 -16.76
N SER A 285 -11.75 16.53 -16.45
CA SER A 285 -13.16 16.64 -16.04
C SER A 285 -13.32 17.32 -14.67
N PRO A 286 -14.29 18.23 -14.51
CA PRO A 286 -14.54 18.89 -13.23
C PRO A 286 -15.08 17.91 -12.20
N GLY A 287 -14.76 18.13 -10.92
CA GLY A 287 -15.29 17.36 -9.80
C GLY A 287 -14.74 15.94 -9.65
N TRP A 288 -13.68 15.54 -10.36
CA TRP A 288 -13.07 14.22 -10.12
C TRP A 288 -12.57 14.07 -8.68
N ARG A 289 -12.06 15.16 -8.07
CA ARG A 289 -11.59 15.23 -6.68
C ARG A 289 -12.69 15.04 -5.64
N ASP A 290 -13.97 15.19 -6.01
CA ASP A 290 -15.11 14.92 -5.14
C ASP A 290 -15.44 13.41 -5.06
N ARG A 291 -14.74 12.59 -5.85
CA ARG A 291 -14.99 11.15 -6.05
C ARG A 291 -13.74 10.27 -5.92
N VAL A 292 -12.60 10.87 -5.62
CA VAL A 292 -11.27 10.24 -5.63
C VAL A 292 -10.49 10.81 -4.44
N VAL A 293 -10.08 9.95 -3.51
CA VAL A 293 -9.36 10.33 -2.29
C VAL A 293 -7.97 9.72 -2.29
N TYR A 294 -6.99 10.50 -1.83
CA TYR A 294 -5.62 10.05 -1.61
C TYR A 294 -5.26 10.21 -0.13
N ARG A 295 -4.63 9.18 0.44
CA ARG A 295 -4.09 9.16 1.80
C ARG A 295 -2.61 8.77 1.75
N VAL A 296 -1.83 9.35 2.65
CA VAL A 296 -0.41 9.10 2.84
C VAL A 296 -0.13 8.89 4.32
N THR A 297 1.06 8.38 4.63
CA THR A 297 1.57 8.32 6.00
C THR A 297 2.26 9.63 6.38
N GLN A 298 2.62 9.79 7.65
CA GLN A 298 3.45 10.94 8.05
C GLN A 298 4.87 10.90 7.48
N ASN A 299 5.35 9.76 6.99
CA ASN A 299 6.65 9.68 6.34
C ASN A 299 6.58 10.33 4.95
N VAL A 300 7.33 11.43 4.77
CA VAL A 300 7.25 12.34 3.63
C VAL A 300 7.48 11.68 2.27
N ILE A 301 8.17 10.53 2.24
CA ILE A 301 8.37 9.72 1.03
C ILE A 301 7.03 9.27 0.41
N THR A 302 6.02 9.02 1.24
CA THR A 302 4.69 8.61 0.76
C THR A 302 3.92 9.78 0.12
N SER A 303 4.14 11.02 0.56
CA SER A 303 3.64 12.24 -0.09
C SER A 303 4.32 12.53 -1.43
N GLN A 304 5.61 12.26 -1.54
CA GLN A 304 6.40 12.45 -2.78
C GLN A 304 5.93 11.48 -3.86
N VAL A 305 5.77 10.21 -3.52
CA VAL A 305 5.16 9.16 -4.36
C VAL A 305 3.72 9.54 -4.74
N ALA A 306 2.87 9.91 -3.78
CA ALA A 306 1.49 10.31 -4.07
C ALA A 306 1.40 11.47 -5.07
N GLY A 307 2.31 12.45 -5.01
CA GLY A 307 2.36 13.56 -5.98
C GLY A 307 2.57 13.09 -7.41
N MET A 308 3.56 12.23 -7.65
CA MET A 308 3.87 11.70 -8.98
C MET A 308 2.83 10.69 -9.47
N LEU A 309 2.28 9.87 -8.58
CA LEU A 309 1.15 9.00 -8.87
C LEU A 309 -0.08 9.80 -9.34
N ILE A 310 -0.41 10.91 -8.66
CA ILE A 310 -1.52 11.81 -9.05
C ILE A 310 -1.26 12.42 -10.43
N ALA A 311 -0.03 12.87 -10.71
CA ALA A 311 0.35 13.37 -12.03
C ALA A 311 0.25 12.29 -13.12
N GLY A 312 0.74 11.08 -12.85
CA GLY A 312 0.61 9.92 -13.74
C GLY A 312 -0.84 9.54 -14.01
N THR A 313 -1.70 9.64 -13.00
CA THR A 313 -3.14 9.32 -13.09
C THR A 313 -3.91 10.37 -13.90
N TRP A 314 -3.74 11.66 -13.59
CA TRP A 314 -4.62 12.74 -14.08
C TRP A 314 -4.01 13.65 -15.14
N GLY A 315 -2.71 13.50 -15.42
CA GLY A 315 -1.88 14.48 -16.12
C GLY A 315 -1.16 15.41 -15.14
N SER A 316 -0.01 15.96 -15.56
CA SER A 316 0.67 17.01 -14.80
C SER A 316 -0.23 18.26 -14.71
N VAL A 317 -0.23 18.88 -13.53
CA VAL A 317 -0.91 20.15 -13.30
C VAL A 317 0.12 21.26 -13.47
N ASP A 318 0.08 21.90 -14.65
CA ASP A 318 0.71 23.19 -14.98
C ASP A 318 2.26 23.26 -14.93
N ASP A 319 2.95 22.60 -15.87
CA ASP A 319 4.31 22.98 -16.30
C ASP A 319 4.25 23.82 -17.60
N ASP A 320 3.80 25.07 -17.45
CA ASP A 320 3.79 26.12 -18.50
C ASP A 320 5.19 26.76 -18.66
N ASP A 321 6.23 25.93 -18.63
CA ASP A 321 7.65 26.33 -18.60
C ASP A 321 8.47 25.67 -19.75
N THR A 322 7.79 25.12 -20.77
CA THR A 322 8.45 24.81 -22.04
C THR A 322 8.58 26.09 -22.87
N PRO A 323 9.78 26.50 -23.31
CA PRO A 323 9.94 27.57 -24.29
C PRO A 323 9.60 27.09 -25.71
N SER A 324 8.45 26.42 -25.86
CA SER A 324 7.94 25.97 -27.14
C SER A 324 7.23 27.13 -27.86
N SER A 325 7.74 27.47 -29.04
CA SER A 325 7.20 28.57 -29.82
C SER A 325 5.79 28.27 -30.34
N SER A 326 4.88 29.24 -30.21
CA SER A 326 3.58 29.33 -30.92
C SER A 326 2.48 28.30 -30.62
N SER A 327 1.94 28.35 -29.40
CA SER A 327 0.52 28.00 -29.16
C SER A 327 -0.14 28.98 -28.18
N SER A 328 -0.48 30.19 -28.66
CA SER A 328 -1.15 31.21 -27.85
C SER A 328 -2.65 30.92 -27.66
N SER A 329 -2.99 30.12 -26.65
CA SER A 329 -4.39 29.82 -26.32
C SER A 329 -4.67 29.79 -24.80
N SER A 330 -5.04 30.97 -24.28
CA SER A 330 -5.92 31.19 -23.12
C SER A 330 -5.60 30.51 -21.78
N SER A 331 -5.20 31.35 -20.83
CA SER A 331 -5.44 31.23 -19.37
C SER A 331 -4.91 29.98 -18.66
N SER A 332 -3.59 29.97 -18.41
CA SER A 332 -2.92 29.21 -17.35
C SER A 332 -3.38 29.71 -15.97
N SER A 333 -4.62 29.42 -15.61
CA SER A 333 -5.23 29.80 -14.34
C SER A 333 -4.64 28.95 -13.20
N TYR A 334 -3.54 29.44 -12.63
CA TYR A 334 -2.85 28.88 -11.45
C TYR A 334 -3.70 29.03 -10.16
N SER A 335 -4.92 28.48 -10.17
CA SER A 335 -5.90 28.52 -9.10
C SER A 335 -6.87 27.32 -9.17
N SER A 336 -7.21 26.79 -7.99
CA SER A 336 -8.40 25.96 -7.74
C SER A 336 -8.32 24.45 -8.09
N SER A 337 -7.14 23.82 -8.17
CA SER A 337 -7.06 22.34 -8.35
C SER A 337 -6.02 21.58 -7.46
N SER A 338 -5.70 22.10 -6.27
CA SER A 338 -4.92 21.33 -5.28
C SER A 338 -5.66 20.03 -4.87
N THR A 339 -5.00 18.88 -4.99
CA THR A 339 -5.51 17.60 -4.49
C THR A 339 -5.10 17.42 -3.02
N PRO A 340 -6.03 17.21 -2.08
CA PRO A 340 -5.66 16.95 -0.70
C PRO A 340 -5.06 15.55 -0.54
N LEU A 341 -3.99 15.45 0.25
CA LEU A 341 -3.49 14.19 0.78
C LEU A 341 -3.94 14.09 2.24
N LEU A 342 -4.75 13.07 2.56
CA LEU A 342 -5.12 12.78 3.95
C LEU A 342 -3.92 12.16 4.67
N VAL A 343 -3.73 12.47 5.95
CA VAL A 343 -2.64 11.90 6.77
C VAL A 343 -3.14 11.63 8.20
N GLY A 344 -2.67 10.56 8.83
CA GLY A 344 -2.96 10.27 10.24
C GLY A 344 -2.17 11.14 11.20
N ALA A 345 -2.62 11.22 12.45
CA ALA A 345 -1.91 11.94 13.51
C ALA A 345 -0.83 11.04 14.16
N ALA A 346 0.27 11.65 14.63
CA ALA A 346 1.41 10.91 15.17
C ALA A 346 1.07 9.96 16.32
N GLY A 347 1.59 8.74 16.25
CA GLY A 347 1.36 7.69 17.24
C GLY A 347 -0.04 7.07 17.19
N VAL A 348 -0.91 7.51 16.27
CA VAL A 348 -2.26 6.97 16.06
C VAL A 348 -2.66 6.89 14.57
N ASP A 349 -1.72 7.07 13.63
CA ASP A 349 -1.97 6.70 12.24
C ASP A 349 -2.26 5.19 12.19
N SER A 350 -3.23 4.84 11.35
CA SER A 350 -3.65 3.47 11.08
C SER A 350 -3.03 2.94 9.78
N LEU A 351 -2.64 3.82 8.84
CA LEU A 351 -2.04 3.42 7.55
C LEU A 351 -0.56 3.04 7.69
N GLU A 352 0.18 3.78 8.52
CA GLU A 352 1.43 3.31 9.12
C GLU A 352 1.08 2.79 10.51
N PRO A 353 1.39 1.54 10.89
CA PRO A 353 0.93 0.92 12.16
C PRO A 353 1.59 1.51 13.41
N GLN A 354 1.28 2.77 13.73
CA GLN A 354 1.91 3.53 14.82
C GLN A 354 1.22 3.40 16.18
N TYR A 355 -0.03 2.94 16.23
CA TYR A 355 -0.78 2.89 17.49
C TYR A 355 -0.22 1.83 18.47
N PRO A 356 -0.10 2.14 19.78
CA PRO A 356 0.52 1.21 20.73
C PRO A 356 -0.24 -0.11 20.87
N CYS A 357 0.41 -1.22 20.50
CA CYS A 357 -0.15 -2.56 20.62
C CYS A 357 0.84 -3.55 21.29
N PRO A 358 1.01 -3.49 22.63
CA PRO A 358 1.97 -4.33 23.35
C PRO A 358 1.81 -5.83 23.12
N ALA A 359 0.57 -6.33 23.02
CA ALA A 359 0.29 -7.75 22.78
C ALA A 359 0.78 -8.22 21.39
N ALA A 360 0.56 -7.41 20.33
CA ALA A 360 1.10 -7.70 18.99
C ALA A 360 2.63 -7.60 18.94
N ALA A 361 3.22 -6.62 19.64
CA ALA A 361 4.67 -6.50 19.76
C ALA A 361 5.29 -7.72 20.45
N ALA A 362 4.65 -8.24 21.51
CA ALA A 362 5.09 -9.47 22.16
C ALA A 362 5.04 -10.69 21.22
N LEU A 363 4.00 -10.82 20.40
CA LEU A 363 3.93 -11.88 19.38
C LEU A 363 5.03 -11.74 18.32
N PHE A 364 5.22 -10.56 17.71
CA PHE A 364 6.29 -10.35 16.73
C PHE A 364 7.70 -10.54 17.32
N ASN A 365 7.89 -10.28 18.62
CA ASN A 365 9.16 -10.53 19.30
C ASN A 365 9.37 -12.01 19.64
N ALA A 366 8.31 -12.75 19.95
CA ALA A 366 8.39 -14.20 20.10
C ALA A 366 8.69 -14.91 18.77
N ILE A 367 8.13 -14.43 17.66
CA ILE A 367 8.40 -14.96 16.31
C ILE A 367 9.87 -14.75 15.91
N ARG A 368 10.43 -13.59 16.26
CA ARG A 368 11.82 -13.17 15.97
C ARG A 368 12.79 -13.43 17.13
N SER A 369 12.49 -14.39 18.02
CA SER A 369 13.35 -14.67 19.16
C SER A 369 14.67 -15.34 18.71
N PRO A 370 15.86 -14.76 19.02
CA PRO A 370 17.15 -15.43 18.84
C PRO A 370 17.39 -16.52 19.88
N SER A 371 16.46 -16.72 20.81
CA SER A 371 16.56 -17.65 21.95
C SER A 371 15.44 -18.70 21.95
N GLY A 372 15.66 -19.82 22.65
CA GLY A 372 14.65 -20.88 22.80
C GLY A 372 14.60 -21.92 21.68
N GLY A 373 15.56 -21.90 20.73
CA GLY A 373 15.72 -22.95 19.72
C GLY A 373 14.65 -22.99 18.62
N GLY A 374 13.83 -21.95 18.49
CA GLY A 374 12.87 -21.82 17.39
C GLY A 374 13.52 -21.50 16.04
N ALA A 375 12.73 -21.54 14.97
CA ALA A 375 13.20 -21.34 13.59
C ALA A 375 14.04 -20.06 13.37
N TRP A 376 13.74 -18.96 14.07
CA TRP A 376 14.52 -17.72 13.98
C TRP A 376 15.93 -17.84 14.59
N ALA A 377 16.06 -18.57 15.71
CA ALA A 377 17.36 -18.88 16.30
C ALA A 377 18.18 -19.83 15.42
N ALA A 378 17.53 -20.80 14.78
CA ALA A 378 18.16 -21.70 13.81
C ALA A 378 18.64 -20.95 12.55
N HIS A 379 17.83 -20.02 12.04
CA HIS A 379 18.17 -19.11 10.94
C HIS A 379 19.42 -18.27 11.24
N LEU A 380 19.43 -17.52 12.34
CA LEU A 380 20.59 -16.70 12.72
C LEU A 380 21.85 -17.54 12.96
N ALA A 381 21.72 -18.74 13.51
CA ALA A 381 22.85 -19.66 13.71
C ALA A 381 23.39 -20.22 12.38
N GLY A 382 22.51 -20.64 11.46
CA GLY A 382 22.91 -21.13 10.13
C GLY A 382 23.53 -20.05 9.25
N ALA A 383 23.02 -18.82 9.36
CA ALA A 383 23.48 -17.67 8.59
C ALA A 383 24.75 -16.98 9.15
N ALA A 384 25.29 -17.44 10.28
CA ALA A 384 26.43 -16.81 10.97
C ALA A 384 27.68 -16.65 10.07
N ALA A 385 27.93 -17.59 9.15
CA ALA A 385 29.03 -17.49 8.19
C ALA A 385 28.80 -16.41 7.11
N LEU A 386 27.54 -16.15 6.74
CA LEU A 386 27.17 -15.07 5.82
C LEU A 386 27.33 -13.71 6.50
N TYR A 387 26.82 -13.55 7.73
CA TYR A 387 27.03 -12.33 8.53
C TYR A 387 28.53 -11.98 8.64
N ALA A 388 29.38 -12.94 9.02
CA ALA A 388 30.82 -12.71 9.13
C ALA A 388 31.52 -12.31 7.81
N ALA A 389 30.99 -12.75 6.66
CA ALA A 389 31.50 -12.34 5.34
C ALA A 389 31.04 -10.92 4.96
N LEU A 390 29.77 -10.58 5.25
CA LEU A 390 29.19 -9.26 5.01
C LEU A 390 29.84 -8.19 5.91
N ASP A 391 30.05 -8.49 7.19
CA ASP A 391 30.71 -7.61 8.17
C ASP A 391 32.12 -7.21 7.72
N ALA A 392 32.90 -8.16 7.23
CA ALA A 392 34.28 -7.92 6.82
C ALA A 392 34.39 -6.97 5.62
N ALA A 393 33.48 -7.09 4.66
CA ALA A 393 33.39 -6.25 3.46
C ALA A 393 32.77 -4.87 3.75
N SER A 394 31.74 -4.81 4.60
CA SER A 394 30.98 -3.58 4.92
C SER A 394 31.55 -2.75 6.08
N GLY A 395 32.38 -3.37 6.94
CA GLY A 395 32.86 -2.77 8.18
C GLY A 395 31.83 -2.74 9.32
N VAL A 396 30.68 -3.42 9.18
CA VAL A 396 29.70 -3.59 10.27
C VAL A 396 30.34 -4.35 11.45
N PRO A 397 30.12 -3.91 12.70
CA PRO A 397 30.56 -4.68 13.87
C PRO A 397 29.75 -5.98 14.06
N PRO A 398 30.39 -7.14 14.34
CA PRO A 398 29.71 -8.41 14.66
C PRO A 398 28.85 -8.43 15.94
N ALA A 399 28.73 -7.27 16.61
CA ALA A 399 27.91 -7.05 17.79
C ALA A 399 26.88 -5.91 17.58
N ASP A 400 26.71 -5.43 16.35
CA ASP A 400 25.71 -4.42 16.02
C ASP A 400 24.29 -5.02 16.15
N PRO A 401 23.43 -4.45 17.02
CA PRO A 401 22.13 -5.03 17.34
C PRO A 401 21.05 -4.79 16.28
N GLY A 402 21.31 -3.95 15.27
CA GLY A 402 20.43 -3.77 14.11
C GLY A 402 20.77 -4.78 13.02
N PHE A 403 22.01 -4.73 12.53
CA PHE A 403 22.49 -5.59 11.45
C PHE A 403 22.46 -7.10 11.79
N HIS A 404 22.53 -7.48 13.06
CA HIS A 404 22.49 -8.88 13.51
C HIS A 404 21.15 -9.35 14.10
N ALA A 405 20.11 -8.51 14.09
CA ALA A 405 18.76 -8.94 14.46
C ALA A 405 18.01 -9.65 13.30
N SER A 406 18.33 -9.24 12.07
CA SER A 406 17.69 -9.66 10.82
C SER A 406 18.52 -9.19 9.62
N PHE A 407 18.35 -9.82 8.46
CA PHE A 407 18.98 -9.37 7.21
C PHE A 407 18.46 -8.02 6.69
N ASP A 408 17.41 -7.44 7.30
CA ASP A 408 16.77 -6.19 6.89
C ASP A 408 17.74 -5.07 6.46
N HIS A 409 18.71 -4.70 7.31
CA HIS A 409 19.65 -3.63 7.01
C HIS A 409 20.54 -3.96 5.78
N TYR A 410 21.01 -5.21 5.70
CA TYR A 410 21.80 -5.69 4.56
C TYR A 410 20.96 -5.73 3.28
N PHE A 411 19.70 -6.17 3.37
CA PHE A 411 18.76 -6.27 2.26
C PHE A 411 18.42 -4.88 1.71
N ASP A 412 18.03 -3.94 2.58
CA ASP A 412 17.70 -2.56 2.21
C ASP A 412 18.88 -1.87 1.50
N ASN A 413 20.10 -2.01 2.04
CA ASN A 413 21.28 -1.41 1.43
C ASN A 413 21.63 -2.01 0.07
N LEU A 414 21.79 -3.34 -0.01
CA LEU A 414 22.23 -4.01 -1.24
C LEU A 414 21.18 -3.90 -2.36
N SER A 415 19.90 -4.11 -2.02
CA SER A 415 18.82 -4.04 -2.99
C SER A 415 18.61 -2.61 -3.51
N ALA A 416 18.72 -1.59 -2.65
CA ALA A 416 18.68 -0.19 -3.10
C ALA A 416 19.82 0.12 -4.07
N ARG A 417 21.05 -0.38 -3.87
CA ARG A 417 22.14 -0.20 -4.85
C ARG A 417 21.76 -0.78 -6.20
N GLN A 418 21.29 -2.03 -6.20
CA GLN A 418 21.01 -2.75 -7.44
C GLN A 418 19.84 -2.14 -8.23
N CYS A 419 18.80 -1.64 -7.55
CA CYS A 419 17.72 -0.89 -8.20
C CYS A 419 18.13 0.48 -8.79
N HIS A 420 19.30 0.99 -8.43
CA HIS A 420 19.89 2.22 -9.00
C HIS A 420 21.17 1.94 -9.80
N ALA A 421 21.38 0.68 -10.21
CA ALA A 421 22.58 0.21 -10.93
C ALA A 421 23.93 0.56 -10.28
N LYS A 422 23.95 0.85 -8.97
CA LYS A 422 25.18 1.12 -8.22
C LYS A 422 25.91 -0.20 -7.92
N PRO A 423 27.26 -0.24 -7.94
CA PRO A 423 27.99 -1.47 -7.66
C PRO A 423 27.77 -1.96 -6.23
N LEU A 424 27.83 -3.28 -6.03
CA LEU A 424 27.90 -3.88 -4.70
C LEU A 424 29.19 -3.42 -4.00
N PRO A 425 29.17 -3.19 -2.67
CA PRO A 425 30.27 -2.53 -1.98
C PRO A 425 31.53 -3.40 -1.97
N CYS A 426 32.67 -2.75 -2.15
CA CYS A 426 33.97 -3.34 -1.90
C CYS A 426 34.83 -2.46 -1.01
N ARG A 427 35.47 -3.08 -0.02
CA ARG A 427 36.43 -2.44 0.87
C ARG A 427 37.67 -2.05 0.08
N GLN A 428 37.75 -0.77 -0.29
CA GLN A 428 38.92 -0.20 -0.95
C GLN A 428 40.18 -0.46 -0.09
N SER A 429 41.26 -0.91 -0.72
CA SER A 429 42.57 -1.00 -0.04
C SER A 429 43.11 0.40 0.23
N SER A 430 43.86 0.56 1.33
CA SER A 430 44.34 1.85 1.83
C SER A 430 45.32 2.60 0.91
N ASP A 431 45.77 1.96 -0.18
CA ASP A 431 46.73 2.51 -1.12
C ASP A 431 46.12 3.52 -2.10
N ALA A 432 44.79 3.64 -2.16
CA ALA A 432 44.07 4.57 -3.04
C ALA A 432 44.08 6.05 -2.57
N THR A 433 44.91 6.42 -1.59
CA THR A 433 44.99 7.79 -1.03
C THR A 433 45.78 8.74 -1.94
N THR A 434 45.47 8.78 -3.24
CA THR A 434 46.00 9.77 -4.21
C THR A 434 45.00 10.06 -5.33
N ILE A 435 43.74 10.39 -5.00
CA ILE A 435 42.84 11.01 -5.98
C ILE A 435 43.30 12.45 -6.22
N THR A 436 44.22 12.64 -7.15
CA THR A 436 44.45 13.94 -7.78
C THR A 436 43.20 14.32 -8.58
N MET A 437 42.70 15.54 -8.38
CA MET A 437 41.69 16.14 -9.26
C MET A 437 42.20 16.08 -10.71
N ALA A 438 41.56 15.27 -11.55
CA ALA A 438 41.85 15.16 -12.97
C ALA A 438 40.73 15.87 -13.75
N ASP A 439 41.12 16.72 -14.70
CA ASP A 439 40.21 17.69 -15.31
C ASP A 439 39.15 17.05 -16.22
N ASN A 440 37.91 17.55 -16.15
CA ASN A 440 36.81 17.06 -16.98
C ASN A 440 36.89 17.68 -18.39
N SER A 441 37.54 16.98 -19.31
CA SER A 441 37.58 17.34 -20.74
C SER A 441 37.31 16.12 -21.61
N GLY A 442 36.25 16.20 -22.44
CA GLY A 442 35.64 15.04 -23.08
C GLY A 442 36.33 14.58 -24.38
N GLY A 443 36.17 13.29 -24.68
CA GLY A 443 36.57 12.69 -25.95
C GLY A 443 35.67 11.49 -26.29
N SER A 444 34.87 11.61 -27.36
CA SER A 444 34.08 10.48 -27.87
C SER A 444 34.97 9.54 -28.68
N GLY A 445 34.93 8.24 -28.36
CA GLY A 445 35.77 7.23 -29.01
C GLY A 445 35.07 5.86 -29.06
N SER A 446 34.60 5.48 -30.24
CA SER A 446 34.06 4.14 -30.50
C SER A 446 35.20 3.15 -30.74
N GLY A 447 35.12 1.96 -30.13
CA GLY A 447 36.05 0.85 -30.33
C GLY A 447 35.34 -0.48 -30.10
N SER A 448 35.63 -1.48 -30.93
CA SER A 448 34.94 -2.77 -30.95
C SER A 448 35.93 -3.92 -31.17
N GLY A 449 35.57 -5.11 -30.68
CA GLY A 449 36.42 -6.31 -30.67
C GLY A 449 37.24 -6.45 -29.36
N GLY A 450 37.52 -7.66 -28.88
CA GLY A 450 37.12 -8.97 -29.40
C GLY A 450 37.53 -10.10 -28.45
N ASN A 451 36.91 -11.27 -28.58
CA ASN A 451 37.20 -12.43 -27.75
C ASN A 451 38.54 -13.08 -28.14
N ASP A 452 39.32 -13.49 -27.14
CA ASP A 452 40.14 -14.71 -27.17
C ASP A 452 40.44 -15.14 -25.74
N GLY A 453 40.53 -16.44 -25.47
CA GLY A 453 40.78 -16.99 -24.13
C GLY A 453 41.57 -18.29 -24.16
N LEU A 454 42.29 -18.59 -23.06
CA LEU A 454 43.05 -19.83 -22.80
C LEU A 454 43.16 -20.03 -21.25
N PRO A 455 43.65 -21.19 -20.72
CA PRO A 455 42.86 -21.94 -19.75
C PRO A 455 43.31 -21.91 -18.28
N LEU A 456 42.44 -22.44 -17.43
CA LEU A 456 42.67 -22.81 -16.03
C LEU A 456 43.79 -23.86 -15.85
N PRO A 457 44.66 -23.73 -14.84
CA PRO A 457 45.34 -24.85 -14.21
C PRO A 457 44.52 -25.40 -13.03
N SER A 458 44.47 -26.72 -12.87
CA SER A 458 43.69 -27.39 -11.82
C SER A 458 44.53 -27.80 -10.61
N GLY A 459 44.12 -27.36 -9.42
CA GLY A 459 44.35 -28.10 -8.17
C GLY A 459 45.50 -27.62 -7.26
N THR A 460 45.12 -27.16 -6.06
CA THR A 460 45.63 -27.67 -4.77
C THR A 460 44.69 -27.20 -3.66
N ALA A 461 44.64 -27.90 -2.53
CA ALA A 461 43.80 -27.53 -1.38
C ALA A 461 44.66 -26.92 -0.26
N GLY A 462 44.04 -26.12 0.64
CA GLY A 462 44.59 -25.91 1.98
C GLY A 462 45.18 -24.54 2.32
N THR A 463 44.64 -23.44 1.79
CA THR A 463 44.77 -22.12 2.44
C THR A 463 43.38 -21.54 2.67
N ALA A 464 43.07 -21.15 3.90
CA ALA A 464 41.88 -20.35 4.16
C ALA A 464 42.03 -19.01 3.44
N ALA A 465 41.15 -18.74 2.47
CA ALA A 465 41.03 -17.40 1.91
C ALA A 465 40.67 -16.43 3.05
N GLY A 466 41.24 -15.23 3.02
CA GLY A 466 40.77 -14.16 3.90
C GLY A 466 39.29 -13.85 3.62
N PRO A 467 38.56 -13.25 4.58
CA PRO A 467 37.18 -12.85 4.34
C PRO A 467 37.11 -11.91 3.12
N PRO A 468 36.02 -11.98 2.33
CA PRO A 468 35.96 -11.35 1.02
C PRO A 468 36.06 -9.82 1.15
N ALA A 469 36.90 -9.20 0.31
CA ALA A 469 37.05 -7.75 0.29
C ALA A 469 35.80 -7.04 -0.27
N CYS A 470 35.02 -7.72 -1.12
CA CYS A 470 33.80 -7.21 -1.72
C CYS A 470 32.60 -8.10 -1.38
N ILE A 471 31.41 -7.51 -1.32
CA ILE A 471 30.16 -8.26 -1.44
C ILE A 471 29.95 -8.56 -2.92
N ASP A 472 29.89 -9.84 -3.30
CA ASP A 472 29.58 -10.28 -4.65
C ASP A 472 28.08 -10.59 -4.83
N GLN A 473 27.67 -10.95 -6.04
CA GLN A 473 26.27 -11.28 -6.33
C GLN A 473 25.79 -12.52 -5.56
N ALA A 474 26.65 -13.50 -5.27
CA ALA A 474 26.24 -14.71 -4.54
C ALA A 474 25.97 -14.42 -3.05
N LEU A 475 26.75 -13.51 -2.46
CA LEU A 475 26.48 -12.96 -1.12
C LEU A 475 25.19 -12.11 -1.12
N ALA A 476 25.01 -11.24 -2.10
CA ALA A 476 23.79 -10.43 -2.23
C ALA A 476 22.53 -11.29 -2.44
N ASP A 477 22.56 -12.26 -3.36
CA ASP A 477 21.49 -13.23 -3.58
C ASP A 477 21.14 -14.01 -2.30
N SER A 478 22.13 -14.29 -1.45
CA SER A 478 21.92 -14.99 -0.18
C SER A 478 21.23 -14.11 0.86
N VAL A 479 21.59 -12.82 0.94
CA VAL A 479 20.83 -11.81 1.71
C VAL A 479 19.40 -11.72 1.20
N TYR A 480 19.19 -11.74 -0.12
CA TYR A 480 17.85 -11.64 -0.70
C TYR A 480 16.98 -12.88 -0.41
N ARG A 481 17.50 -14.11 -0.56
CA ARG A 481 16.75 -15.33 -0.16
C ARG A 481 16.38 -15.29 1.33
N LEU A 482 17.33 -14.91 2.19
CA LEU A 482 17.12 -14.92 3.64
C LEU A 482 16.15 -13.82 4.09
N GLY A 483 16.20 -12.60 3.53
CA GLY A 483 15.21 -11.56 3.83
C GLY A 483 13.79 -11.90 3.33
N GLN A 484 13.66 -12.63 2.21
CA GLN A 484 12.36 -13.16 1.77
C GLN A 484 11.83 -14.22 2.77
N TRP A 485 12.69 -15.12 3.22
CA TRP A 485 12.37 -16.10 4.26
C TRP A 485 11.97 -15.41 5.58
N GLU A 486 12.70 -14.39 6.01
CA GLU A 486 12.40 -13.61 7.21
C GLU A 486 11.00 -12.95 7.13
N TYR A 487 10.66 -12.32 6.00
CA TYR A 487 9.34 -11.70 5.82
C TYR A 487 8.21 -12.73 5.76
N SER A 488 8.40 -13.86 5.07
CA SER A 488 7.45 -14.96 5.12
C SER A 488 7.28 -15.48 6.55
N ARG A 489 8.38 -15.66 7.28
CA ARG A 489 8.39 -16.17 8.66
C ARG A 489 7.67 -15.24 9.63
N VAL A 490 7.90 -13.93 9.53
CA VAL A 490 7.31 -12.91 10.40
C VAL A 490 5.82 -12.69 10.12
N TYR A 491 5.43 -12.65 8.85
CA TYR A 491 4.08 -12.23 8.45
C TYR A 491 3.15 -13.38 7.99
N ARG A 492 3.63 -14.60 7.74
CA ARG A 492 2.78 -15.78 7.48
C ARG A 492 3.16 -17.04 8.25
N ASP A 493 4.36 -17.60 8.10
CA ASP A 493 4.67 -18.99 8.52
C ASP A 493 4.60 -19.23 10.04
N ALA A 494 4.65 -18.18 10.85
CA ALA A 494 4.36 -18.29 12.28
C ALA A 494 2.84 -18.21 12.55
N PRO A 495 2.24 -19.15 13.32
CA PRO A 495 0.82 -19.09 13.68
C PRO A 495 0.39 -17.80 14.40
N GLY A 496 1.31 -17.16 15.15
CA GLY A 496 1.05 -15.87 15.79
C GLY A 496 1.04 -14.67 14.83
N SER A 497 1.39 -14.83 13.55
CA SER A 497 1.50 -13.72 12.59
C SER A 497 0.15 -13.06 12.29
N LEU A 498 -0.91 -13.85 12.09
CA LEU A 498 -2.27 -13.36 11.88
C LEU A 498 -2.75 -12.55 13.09
N ALA A 499 -2.59 -13.09 14.30
CA ALA A 499 -2.97 -12.42 15.54
C ALA A 499 -2.20 -11.09 15.75
N ALA A 500 -0.89 -11.09 15.49
CA ALA A 500 -0.05 -9.91 15.61
C ALA A 500 -0.41 -8.83 14.58
N SER A 501 -0.63 -9.22 13.33
CA SER A 501 -1.05 -8.31 12.26
C SER A 501 -2.46 -7.76 12.49
N ALA A 502 -3.44 -8.62 12.79
CA ALA A 502 -4.83 -8.21 13.05
C ALA A 502 -4.94 -7.25 14.25
N ALA A 503 -4.14 -7.45 15.30
CA ALA A 503 -4.10 -6.52 16.43
C ALA A 503 -3.34 -5.22 16.09
N SER A 504 -2.20 -5.27 15.39
CA SER A 504 -1.40 -4.07 15.06
C SER A 504 -1.80 -3.30 13.80
N TYR A 505 -2.73 -3.81 12.99
CA TYR A 505 -3.25 -3.15 11.78
C TYR A 505 -4.79 -3.17 11.67
N GLY A 506 -5.48 -3.66 12.70
CA GLY A 506 -6.92 -3.84 12.68
C GLY A 506 -7.74 -2.56 12.57
N VAL A 507 -7.18 -1.39 12.93
CA VAL A 507 -7.86 -0.10 12.71
C VAL A 507 -7.99 0.19 11.22
N TYR A 508 -6.92 0.02 10.42
CA TYR A 508 -6.98 0.18 8.97
C TYR A 508 -7.93 -0.84 8.32
N VAL A 509 -7.92 -2.09 8.80
CA VAL A 509 -8.84 -3.13 8.29
C VAL A 509 -10.31 -2.78 8.60
N ALA A 510 -10.59 -2.18 9.76
CA ALA A 510 -11.93 -1.67 10.08
C ALA A 510 -12.32 -0.45 9.23
N GLU A 511 -11.38 0.45 8.92
CA GLU A 511 -11.59 1.59 8.01
C GLU A 511 -11.96 1.12 6.60
N LEU A 512 -11.16 0.22 6.01
CA LEU A 512 -11.43 -0.45 4.73
C LEU A 512 -12.80 -1.16 4.73
N ALA A 513 -13.10 -1.92 5.78
CA ALA A 513 -14.41 -2.57 5.94
C ALA A 513 -15.55 -1.54 6.07
N GLY A 514 -15.29 -0.36 6.63
CA GLY A 514 -16.20 0.79 6.67
C GLY A 514 -16.43 1.39 5.29
N HIS A 515 -15.38 1.61 4.51
CA HIS A 515 -15.46 2.14 3.13
C HIS A 515 -16.24 1.19 2.21
N LEU A 516 -15.95 -0.11 2.25
CA LEU A 516 -16.68 -1.13 1.49
C LEU A 516 -18.18 -1.10 1.82
N ARG A 517 -18.55 -1.06 3.12
CA ARG A 517 -19.96 -0.94 3.53
C ARG A 517 -20.61 0.38 3.09
N ALA A 518 -19.87 1.49 3.11
CA ALA A 518 -20.37 2.79 2.66
C ALA A 518 -20.64 2.79 1.14
N ALA A 519 -19.82 2.10 0.35
CA ALA A 519 -20.02 1.92 -1.09
C ALA A 519 -21.18 0.94 -1.41
N MET A 520 -21.38 -0.11 -0.58
CA MET A 520 -22.54 -1.02 -0.67
C MET A 520 -23.88 -0.37 -0.30
N ALA A 521 -23.87 0.71 0.49
CA ALA A 521 -25.08 1.30 1.07
C ALA A 521 -25.85 2.27 0.13
N GLU A 522 -25.44 2.40 -1.14
CA GLU A 522 -26.03 3.23 -2.21
C GLU A 522 -26.74 4.52 -1.76
N GLY A 523 -26.00 5.64 -1.65
CA GLY A 523 -26.62 6.95 -1.37
C GLY A 523 -25.73 8.20 -1.46
N ALA A 524 -24.41 8.07 -1.50
CA ALA A 524 -23.50 9.22 -1.62
C ALA A 524 -23.68 9.94 -2.97
N THR A 525 -23.81 11.26 -2.95
CA THR A 525 -23.94 12.10 -4.16
C THR A 525 -22.94 13.27 -4.13
N PRO A 526 -21.91 13.29 -5.02
CA PRO A 526 -21.52 12.19 -5.90
C PRO A 526 -20.98 10.98 -5.11
N PRO A 527 -21.03 9.76 -5.67
CA PRO A 527 -20.44 8.60 -5.00
C PRO A 527 -18.92 8.62 -5.14
N LEU A 528 -18.23 8.35 -4.03
CA LEU A 528 -16.81 8.02 -3.97
C LEU A 528 -16.55 6.76 -4.81
N LEU A 529 -15.61 6.85 -5.75
CA LEU A 529 -15.23 5.75 -6.64
C LEU A 529 -13.90 5.11 -6.25
N TYR A 530 -12.95 5.91 -5.78
CA TYR A 530 -11.56 5.50 -5.66
C TYR A 530 -10.93 6.07 -4.39
N PHE A 531 -10.28 5.22 -3.60
CA PHE A 531 -9.47 5.62 -2.46
C PHE A 531 -8.08 5.00 -2.62
N HIS A 532 -7.01 5.78 -2.47
CA HIS A 532 -5.65 5.28 -2.64
C HIS A 532 -4.78 5.67 -1.45
N ASN A 533 -4.16 4.66 -0.84
CA ASN A 533 -3.34 4.78 0.35
C ASN A 533 -1.87 4.51 0.00
N VAL A 534 -0.98 5.51 0.13
CA VAL A 534 0.48 5.31 -0.04
C VAL A 534 1.14 5.09 1.31
N ALA A 535 1.83 3.96 1.47
CA ALA A 535 2.28 3.40 2.73
C ALA A 535 3.63 2.65 2.60
N HIS A 536 3.87 1.70 3.51
CA HIS A 536 5.14 0.96 3.66
C HIS A 536 4.98 -0.55 3.43
N ASP A 537 6.09 -1.24 3.25
CA ASP A 537 6.16 -2.71 3.26
C ASP A 537 5.62 -3.30 4.56
N GLY A 538 5.92 -2.69 5.71
CA GLY A 538 5.35 -3.08 7.00
C GLY A 538 3.82 -2.99 7.07
N SER A 539 3.20 -2.08 6.31
CA SER A 539 1.74 -1.94 6.18
C SER A 539 1.17 -3.02 5.24
N VAL A 540 1.74 -3.15 4.04
CA VAL A 540 1.31 -4.14 3.05
C VAL A 540 1.49 -5.58 3.58
N SER A 541 2.60 -5.87 4.26
CA SER A 541 2.87 -7.20 4.85
C SER A 541 1.86 -7.57 5.94
N ARG A 542 1.40 -6.61 6.75
CA ARG A 542 0.34 -6.83 7.75
C ARG A 542 -1.01 -7.07 7.09
N LEU A 543 -1.34 -6.35 6.02
CA LEU A 543 -2.55 -6.62 5.26
C LEU A 543 -2.53 -8.02 4.60
N LEU A 544 -1.42 -8.37 3.94
CA LEU A 544 -1.23 -9.69 3.34
C LEU A 544 -1.21 -10.83 4.39
N SER A 545 -0.73 -10.55 5.59
CA SER A 545 -0.82 -11.43 6.76
C SER A 545 -2.28 -11.68 7.18
N ILE A 546 -3.09 -10.62 7.23
CA ILE A 546 -4.52 -10.67 7.58
C ILE A 546 -5.35 -11.34 6.48
N LEU A 547 -5.11 -11.04 5.21
CA LEU A 547 -5.70 -11.74 4.06
C LEU A 547 -5.19 -13.19 3.92
N GLN A 548 -4.24 -13.60 4.76
CA GLN A 548 -3.62 -14.92 4.80
C GLN A 548 -3.10 -15.40 3.43
N ILE A 549 -2.37 -14.52 2.72
CA ILE A 549 -1.85 -14.84 1.37
C ILE A 549 -1.13 -16.20 1.34
N ASP A 550 -1.40 -16.96 0.29
CA ASP A 550 -0.95 -18.34 0.08
C ASP A 550 0.57 -18.45 -0.17
N VAL A 551 1.20 -17.39 -0.66
CA VAL A 551 2.67 -17.25 -0.75
C VAL A 551 3.04 -15.83 -0.32
N MET A 552 3.87 -15.69 0.72
CA MET A 552 4.40 -14.40 1.15
C MET A 552 5.77 -14.14 0.54
N VAL A 553 6.00 -12.87 0.24
CA VAL A 553 7.26 -12.27 -0.18
C VAL A 553 7.35 -10.91 0.50
N TRP A 554 8.55 -10.38 0.72
CA TRP A 554 8.70 -8.98 1.12
C TRP A 554 8.05 -8.10 0.04
N PRO A 555 7.09 -7.22 0.35
CA PRO A 555 6.46 -6.37 -0.67
C PRO A 555 7.50 -5.40 -1.26
N GLY A 556 7.84 -5.58 -2.55
CA GLY A 556 8.83 -4.75 -3.25
C GLY A 556 8.39 -3.30 -3.48
N MET A 557 9.28 -2.47 -4.01
CA MET A 557 9.00 -1.05 -4.28
C MET A 557 7.78 -0.91 -5.19
N GLY A 558 6.83 -0.04 -4.83
CA GLY A 558 5.57 0.11 -5.56
C GLY A 558 4.53 -1.01 -5.36
N SER A 559 4.79 -2.04 -4.55
CA SER A 559 3.85 -3.16 -4.36
C SER A 559 2.46 -2.68 -3.91
N GLU A 560 1.40 -3.13 -4.58
CA GLU A 560 0.02 -2.78 -4.23
C GLU A 560 -0.88 -3.98 -3.91
N VAL A 561 -1.84 -3.74 -3.01
CA VAL A 561 -3.05 -4.55 -2.84
C VAL A 561 -4.25 -3.70 -3.24
N VAL A 562 -5.12 -4.25 -4.08
CA VAL A 562 -6.32 -3.56 -4.62
C VAL A 562 -7.57 -4.32 -4.22
N PHE A 563 -8.58 -3.61 -3.70
CA PHE A 563 -9.92 -4.12 -3.44
C PHE A 563 -10.88 -3.51 -4.44
N GLU A 564 -11.50 -4.35 -5.27
CA GLU A 564 -12.50 -3.94 -6.26
C GLU A 564 -13.89 -4.44 -5.83
N LEU A 565 -14.80 -3.52 -5.52
CA LEU A 565 -16.17 -3.86 -5.13
C LEU A 565 -17.10 -3.79 -6.34
N TYR A 566 -17.76 -4.91 -6.64
CA TYR A 566 -18.72 -5.07 -7.72
C TYR A 566 -20.13 -5.32 -7.17
N ALA A 567 -21.14 -4.82 -7.86
CA ALA A 567 -22.53 -5.28 -7.70
C ALA A 567 -22.89 -6.18 -8.88
N ARG A 568 -23.51 -7.34 -8.62
CA ARG A 568 -24.03 -8.20 -9.69
C ARG A 568 -25.39 -7.68 -10.15
N ARG A 569 -25.48 -7.30 -11.43
CA ARG A 569 -26.71 -6.85 -12.08
C ARG A 569 -27.80 -7.92 -11.93
N PRO A 570 -29.07 -7.54 -11.66
CA PRO A 570 -30.19 -8.47 -11.74
C PRO A 570 -30.20 -9.12 -13.13
N SER A 571 -30.30 -10.46 -13.18
CA SER A 571 -30.47 -11.16 -14.44
C SER A 571 -31.76 -10.66 -15.08
N ALA A 572 -31.66 -10.14 -16.31
CA ALA A 572 -32.84 -9.75 -17.07
C ALA A 572 -33.73 -10.99 -17.21
N SER A 573 -34.90 -10.95 -16.58
CA SER A 573 -35.75 -12.14 -16.48
C SER A 573 -36.12 -12.61 -17.88
N SER A 574 -35.89 -13.89 -18.15
CA SER A 574 -36.21 -14.52 -19.43
C SER A 574 -37.72 -14.54 -19.61
N SER A 575 -38.25 -13.45 -20.19
CA SER A 575 -39.65 -13.33 -20.55
C SER A 575 -40.01 -14.46 -21.50
N SER A 576 -40.78 -15.41 -20.99
CA SER A 576 -41.08 -16.70 -21.61
C SER A 576 -42.07 -16.53 -22.77
N SER A 577 -41.56 -15.93 -23.85
CA SER A 577 -42.20 -15.82 -25.15
C SER A 577 -42.32 -17.20 -25.80
N SER A 578 -43.34 -17.93 -25.35
CA SER A 578 -43.72 -19.27 -25.80
C SER A 578 -44.17 -19.27 -27.27
N SER A 579 -43.21 -19.22 -28.18
CA SER A 579 -43.42 -19.36 -29.62
C SER A 579 -43.62 -20.83 -29.98
N SER A 580 -44.86 -21.17 -30.31
CA SER A 580 -45.29 -22.53 -30.65
C SER A 580 -44.88 -22.93 -32.07
N SER A 581 -43.67 -23.48 -32.23
CA SER A 581 -43.19 -24.05 -33.48
C SER A 581 -43.87 -25.40 -33.79
N SER A 582 -44.95 -25.35 -34.58
CA SER A 582 -45.64 -26.54 -35.08
C SER A 582 -44.81 -27.26 -36.16
N SER A 583 -44.33 -28.46 -35.83
CA SER A 583 -43.60 -29.31 -36.76
C SER A 583 -44.55 -30.06 -37.71
N SER A 584 -44.47 -29.74 -39.00
CA SER A 584 -45.05 -30.54 -40.10
C SER A 584 -43.93 -30.99 -41.05
N SER A 585 -44.14 -32.12 -41.72
CA SER A 585 -43.06 -33.02 -42.13
C SER A 585 -42.91 -33.22 -43.64
N SER A 586 -41.70 -33.67 -44.02
CA SER A 586 -41.32 -34.14 -45.36
C SER A 586 -41.15 -33.04 -46.43
N SER A 587 -40.38 -33.23 -47.51
CA SER A 587 -39.75 -34.47 -47.96
C SER A 587 -38.55 -34.24 -48.90
N PHE A 588 -37.95 -35.38 -49.29
CA PHE A 588 -37.09 -35.59 -50.48
C PHE A 588 -35.61 -35.19 -50.46
N ARG A 589 -34.89 -35.86 -51.37
CA ARG A 589 -33.44 -36.05 -51.49
C ARG A 589 -33.04 -35.79 -52.95
N PRO A 590 -31.80 -35.37 -53.24
CA PRO A 590 -31.10 -36.03 -54.35
C PRO A 590 -29.60 -36.32 -54.12
N THR A 591 -29.19 -37.44 -54.70
CA THR A 591 -27.82 -37.91 -55.04
C THR A 591 -28.04 -38.95 -56.18
N PRO A 592 -27.10 -39.27 -57.10
CA PRO A 592 -25.64 -39.16 -56.97
C PRO A 592 -24.87 -38.77 -58.27
N ALA A 593 -23.56 -39.07 -58.28
CA ALA A 593 -22.62 -39.20 -59.42
C ALA A 593 -22.10 -37.91 -60.11
N GLY A 594 -20.84 -37.86 -60.57
CA GLY A 594 -19.75 -38.86 -60.44
C GLY A 594 -18.44 -38.46 -61.16
N ASP A 595 -17.35 -39.18 -60.84
CA ASP A 595 -16.04 -39.29 -61.56
C ASP A 595 -15.20 -37.99 -61.74
N GLU A 596 -13.86 -38.00 -61.90
CA GLU A 596 -12.83 -39.07 -61.96
C GLU A 596 -11.43 -38.55 -61.50
N SER A 597 -10.44 -39.45 -61.31
CA SER A 597 -8.95 -39.34 -61.47
C SER A 597 -8.19 -38.01 -61.20
N THR A 598 -6.97 -37.91 -60.61
CA THR A 598 -5.92 -38.79 -60.00
C THR A 598 -4.94 -37.84 -59.20
N THR A 599 -3.80 -38.14 -58.55
CA THR A 599 -2.78 -39.24 -58.58
C THR A 599 -1.94 -39.25 -57.26
N ALA A 600 -0.86 -40.06 -57.19
CA ALA A 600 0.35 -40.04 -56.33
C ALA A 600 0.45 -39.04 -55.14
N ALA A 601 0.73 -39.40 -53.87
CA ALA A 601 1.43 -40.53 -53.21
C ALA A 601 2.98 -40.50 -53.17
N THR A 602 3.54 -40.41 -51.96
CA THR A 602 4.79 -41.05 -51.47
C THR A 602 4.77 -41.05 -49.93
N THR A 603 5.39 -42.05 -49.31
CA THR A 603 5.20 -42.42 -47.89
C THR A 603 6.53 -42.52 -47.15
N THR A 604 6.57 -42.17 -45.87
CA THR A 604 7.57 -42.71 -44.92
C THR A 604 6.88 -43.11 -43.60
N THR A 605 7.07 -44.36 -43.19
CA THR A 605 6.51 -44.98 -41.97
C THR A 605 7.66 -45.30 -41.01
N THR A 606 7.40 -45.39 -39.68
CA THR A 606 8.09 -46.23 -38.65
C THR A 606 7.95 -45.56 -37.27
N THR A 607 7.65 -46.20 -36.13
CA THR A 607 7.00 -47.51 -35.82
C THR A 607 6.52 -47.45 -34.37
N THR A 608 5.41 -48.12 -34.05
CA THR A 608 4.86 -48.22 -32.68
C THR A 608 5.58 -49.27 -31.84
N THR A 609 5.86 -48.97 -30.57
CA THR A 609 6.16 -49.97 -29.53
C THR A 609 5.07 -49.96 -28.48
N THR A 610 4.38 -51.08 -28.29
CA THR A 610 3.27 -51.24 -27.34
C THR A 610 3.77 -51.82 -26.02
N THR A 611 3.48 -51.14 -24.90
CA THR A 611 3.65 -51.70 -23.55
C THR A 611 2.29 -51.76 -22.86
N THR A 612 1.79 -52.98 -22.66
CA THR A 612 0.52 -53.23 -21.95
C THR A 612 0.75 -53.29 -20.44
N THR A 613 0.10 -52.41 -19.69
CA THR A 613 0.01 -52.51 -18.22
C THR A 613 -1.43 -52.32 -17.78
N THR A 614 -1.90 -53.17 -16.87
CA THR A 614 -3.30 -53.29 -16.46
C THR A 614 -3.84 -52.05 -15.75
N THR A 615 -4.89 -51.43 -16.28
CA THR A 615 -5.64 -50.38 -15.58
C THR A 615 -6.56 -51.00 -14.52
N THR A 616 -6.22 -50.86 -13.24
CA THR A 616 -7.14 -51.15 -12.14
C THR A 616 -8.24 -50.08 -12.10
N THR A 617 -9.50 -50.51 -12.11
CA THR A 617 -10.65 -49.59 -12.05
C THR A 617 -10.80 -48.97 -10.65
N THR A 618 -10.18 -47.82 -10.42
CA THR A 618 -10.49 -46.98 -9.26
C THR A 618 -11.63 -46.04 -9.63
N THR A 619 -12.75 -46.14 -8.92
CA THR A 619 -13.89 -45.23 -9.10
C THR A 619 -13.54 -43.84 -8.61
N THR A 620 -13.10 -42.95 -9.50
CA THR A 620 -12.91 -41.54 -9.18
C THR A 620 -14.27 -40.89 -8.95
N SER A 621 -14.62 -40.68 -7.68
CA SER A 621 -15.75 -39.84 -7.29
C SER A 621 -15.60 -38.46 -7.93
N SER A 622 -16.56 -38.07 -8.77
CA SER A 622 -16.60 -36.72 -9.33
C SER A 622 -17.01 -35.72 -8.25
N THR A 623 -16.04 -35.16 -7.53
CA THR A 623 -16.26 -34.01 -6.66
C THR A 623 -16.74 -32.85 -7.52
N THR A 624 -18.03 -32.55 -7.45
CA THR A 624 -18.57 -31.31 -7.98
C THR A 624 -17.91 -30.14 -7.25
N HIS A 625 -17.37 -29.17 -7.99
CA HIS A 625 -17.09 -27.87 -7.41
C HIS A 625 -18.42 -27.31 -6.90
N GLU A 626 -18.49 -26.95 -5.61
CA GLU A 626 -19.60 -26.13 -5.12
C GLU A 626 -19.46 -24.73 -5.71
N GLU A 627 -20.55 -24.19 -6.26
CA GLU A 627 -20.62 -22.78 -6.62
C GLU A 627 -20.45 -21.93 -5.35
N GLY A 628 -19.58 -20.92 -5.40
CA GLY A 628 -19.47 -19.94 -4.31
C GLY A 628 -20.82 -19.32 -4.02
N GLY A 629 -21.29 -19.43 -2.78
CA GLY A 629 -22.66 -19.06 -2.39
C GLY A 629 -23.00 -17.61 -2.78
N SER A 630 -24.18 -17.39 -3.34
CA SER A 630 -24.61 -16.06 -3.79
C SER A 630 -24.63 -15.05 -2.65
N SER A 631 -24.00 -13.88 -2.83
CA SER A 631 -24.07 -12.75 -1.89
C SER A 631 -25.53 -12.36 -1.60
N PRO A 632 -25.94 -12.28 -0.32
CA PRO A 632 -27.26 -11.79 0.08
C PRO A 632 -27.58 -10.37 -0.39
N SER A 633 -26.61 -9.45 -0.38
CA SER A 633 -26.76 -8.08 -0.90
C SER A 633 -26.55 -7.96 -2.41
N GLY A 634 -26.01 -9.00 -3.05
CA GLY A 634 -25.61 -8.98 -4.46
C GLY A 634 -24.26 -8.29 -4.71
N TYR A 635 -23.48 -8.02 -3.67
CA TYR A 635 -22.15 -7.42 -3.77
C TYR A 635 -21.02 -8.44 -3.62
N TYR A 636 -19.98 -8.25 -4.40
CA TYR A 636 -18.84 -9.15 -4.49
C TYR A 636 -17.55 -8.34 -4.56
N VAL A 637 -16.49 -8.84 -3.95
CA VAL A 637 -15.17 -8.21 -3.91
C VAL A 637 -14.18 -9.07 -4.69
N ARG A 638 -13.38 -8.43 -5.53
CA ARG A 638 -12.11 -8.99 -6.00
C ARG A 638 -10.96 -8.32 -5.26
N VAL A 639 -9.97 -9.12 -4.86
CA VAL A 639 -8.72 -8.62 -4.28
C VAL A 639 -7.57 -8.98 -5.21
N LEU A 640 -6.76 -7.99 -5.57
CA LEU A 640 -5.55 -8.18 -6.37
C LEU A 640 -4.32 -7.88 -5.51
N PHE A 641 -3.23 -8.63 -5.71
CA PHE A 641 -1.89 -8.28 -5.26
C PHE A 641 -0.96 -8.30 -6.46
N GLY A 642 -0.30 -7.17 -6.71
CA GLY A 642 0.55 -6.97 -7.88
C GLY A 642 -0.12 -7.27 -9.22
N GLY A 643 -1.32 -6.71 -9.45
CA GLY A 643 -2.10 -6.90 -10.67
C GLY A 643 -2.81 -8.26 -10.83
N ARG A 644 -2.59 -9.22 -9.93
CA ARG A 644 -3.10 -10.60 -10.03
C ARG A 644 -4.05 -10.93 -8.89
N VAL A 645 -5.06 -11.77 -9.13
CA VAL A 645 -6.02 -12.23 -8.09
C VAL A 645 -5.26 -12.80 -6.88
N LEU A 646 -5.58 -12.30 -5.69
CA LEU A 646 -5.00 -12.77 -4.44
C LEU A 646 -5.60 -14.12 -4.08
N ARG A 647 -4.73 -15.10 -3.84
CA ARG A 647 -5.10 -16.40 -3.26
C ARG A 647 -4.74 -16.40 -1.78
N SER A 648 -5.74 -16.64 -0.94
CA SER A 648 -5.58 -16.91 0.49
C SER A 648 -5.38 -18.41 0.72
N SER A 649 -4.71 -18.77 1.82
CA SER A 649 -4.76 -20.15 2.33
C SER A 649 -5.89 -20.40 3.34
N ASN A 650 -6.64 -19.35 3.72
CA ASN A 650 -7.88 -19.49 4.49
C ASN A 650 -9.03 -19.98 3.57
N PRO A 651 -9.80 -21.02 3.96
CA PRO A 651 -10.80 -21.62 3.10
C PRO A 651 -12.06 -20.77 2.90
N SER A 652 -12.36 -19.83 3.81
CA SER A 652 -13.47 -18.88 3.65
C SER A 652 -13.14 -17.72 2.69
N LEU A 653 -11.85 -17.40 2.50
CA LEU A 653 -11.41 -16.37 1.54
C LEU A 653 -11.01 -16.95 0.18
N GLY A 654 -10.35 -18.12 0.17
CA GLY A 654 -10.03 -18.88 -1.04
C GLY A 654 -9.27 -18.09 -2.11
N GLU A 655 -9.73 -18.19 -3.34
CA GLU A 655 -9.30 -17.32 -4.45
C GLU A 655 -10.24 -16.12 -4.52
N MET A 656 -9.70 -14.91 -4.30
CA MET A 656 -10.50 -13.72 -4.05
C MET A 656 -10.91 -13.01 -5.36
N ASP A 657 -11.58 -13.74 -6.26
CA ASP A 657 -12.28 -13.19 -7.44
C ASP A 657 -13.80 -13.40 -7.28
N MET A 658 -14.56 -12.31 -7.35
CA MET A 658 -16.00 -12.26 -7.04
C MET A 658 -16.37 -12.98 -5.72
N LEU A 659 -15.58 -12.82 -4.66
CA LEU A 659 -15.90 -13.32 -3.32
C LEU A 659 -17.10 -12.53 -2.76
N PRO A 660 -18.16 -13.14 -2.21
CA PRO A 660 -19.27 -12.40 -1.59
C PRO A 660 -18.76 -11.39 -0.56
N ALA A 661 -19.20 -10.14 -0.67
CA ALA A 661 -18.67 -9.04 0.15
C ALA A 661 -18.89 -9.29 1.65
N GLU A 662 -20.00 -9.93 2.01
CA GLU A 662 -20.33 -10.33 3.37
C GLU A 662 -19.29 -11.30 3.98
N THR A 663 -18.68 -12.18 3.18
CA THR A 663 -17.67 -13.14 3.64
C THR A 663 -16.40 -12.40 4.07
N LEU A 664 -15.92 -11.45 3.26
CA LEU A 664 -14.75 -10.63 3.60
C LEU A 664 -15.04 -9.71 4.80
N LEU A 665 -16.22 -9.08 4.83
CA LEU A 665 -16.63 -8.19 5.92
C LEU A 665 -16.83 -8.93 7.25
N ALA A 666 -17.39 -10.14 7.23
CA ALA A 666 -17.52 -10.98 8.42
C ALA A 666 -16.16 -11.48 8.91
N TYR A 667 -15.25 -11.84 8.00
CA TYR A 667 -13.87 -12.23 8.34
C TYR A 667 -13.12 -11.08 9.04
N PHE A 668 -13.18 -9.87 8.48
CA PHE A 668 -12.61 -8.67 9.09
C PHE A 668 -13.27 -8.35 10.46
N ASP A 669 -14.60 -8.30 10.55
CA ASP A 669 -15.30 -8.02 11.81
C ASP A 669 -15.00 -9.05 12.90
N GLY A 670 -14.82 -10.32 12.54
CA GLY A 670 -14.44 -11.38 13.48
C GLY A 670 -13.01 -11.24 14.02
N LEU A 671 -12.06 -10.80 13.19
CA LEU A 671 -10.68 -10.58 13.61
C LEU A 671 -10.49 -9.33 14.48
N VAL A 672 -11.05 -8.20 14.06
CA VAL A 672 -10.70 -6.85 14.59
C VAL A 672 -11.87 -6.17 15.32
N GLY A 673 -13.07 -6.73 15.20
CA GLY A 673 -14.32 -6.10 15.64
C GLY A 673 -14.81 -5.09 14.62
N ARG A 674 -16.13 -5.07 14.41
CA ARG A 674 -16.78 -3.99 13.69
C ARG A 674 -16.39 -2.65 14.31
N ASP A 675 -16.09 -1.66 13.46
CA ASP A 675 -15.63 -0.32 13.84
C ASP A 675 -14.39 -0.36 14.78
N ALA A 676 -13.49 -1.34 14.55
CA ALA A 676 -12.28 -1.66 15.33
C ALA A 676 -12.54 -2.08 16.80
N GLY A 677 -13.77 -2.49 17.14
CA GLY A 677 -14.23 -2.68 18.52
C GLY A 677 -13.46 -3.72 19.36
N LEU A 678 -12.69 -4.63 18.76
CA LEU A 678 -11.85 -5.59 19.49
C LEU A 678 -10.38 -5.14 19.60
N VAL A 679 -9.91 -4.22 18.75
CA VAL A 679 -8.47 -3.89 18.60
C VAL A 679 -7.85 -3.43 19.92
N MET A 680 -8.45 -2.45 20.60
CA MET A 680 -7.92 -1.96 21.89
C MET A 680 -7.83 -3.06 22.95
N GLY A 681 -8.84 -3.93 23.02
CA GLY A 681 -8.89 -5.04 23.98
C GLY A 681 -7.89 -6.15 23.65
N LYS A 682 -7.67 -6.44 22.36
CA LYS A 682 -6.61 -7.36 21.91
C LYS A 682 -5.22 -6.79 22.20
N CYS A 683 -4.99 -5.52 21.89
CA CYS A 683 -3.71 -4.86 22.10
C CYS A 683 -3.28 -4.73 23.57
N ASN A 684 -4.23 -4.56 24.50
CA ASN A 684 -3.95 -4.49 25.94
C ASN A 684 -4.12 -5.83 26.69
N GLY A 685 -4.51 -6.91 25.99
CA GLY A 685 -4.66 -8.25 26.55
C GLY A 685 -5.94 -8.50 27.38
N THR A 686 -6.92 -7.60 27.35
CA THR A 686 -8.25 -7.83 27.97
C THR A 686 -9.17 -8.69 27.10
N ILE A 687 -8.86 -8.85 25.81
CA ILE A 687 -9.50 -9.76 24.87
C ILE A 687 -8.41 -10.68 24.29
N SER A 688 -8.69 -11.98 24.18
CA SER A 688 -7.79 -12.93 23.50
C SER A 688 -7.63 -12.57 22.03
N MET A 689 -6.39 -12.57 21.53
CA MET A 689 -6.09 -12.29 20.12
C MET A 689 -6.54 -13.40 19.18
#